data_AF-A0A0A2JPD0-F1
#
_entry.id   AF-A0A0A2JPD0-F1
#
_cell.length_a   1.000
_cell.length_b   1.000
_cell.length_c   1.000
_cell.angle_alpha   90.00
_cell.angle_beta   90.00
_cell.angle_gamma   90.00
#
_symmetry.space_group_name_H-M   'P 1'
#
loop_
_entity.id
_entity.type
_entity.pdbx_description
1 polymer ?
#
loop_
_entity_poly.entity_id
_entity_poly.type
_entity_poly.pdbx_seq_one_letter_code
_entity_poly.pdbx_strand_id
1 'polypeptide(L)'
;MPDIPNFPNISSDNYFEGSYKFQEPTHAEHALDNIYKMEMISAEHESIKRLPRDGVQDSDDEGDDGSSPREPDTTDEDWRLLKAAKKAQQKAQKINNEQVSKFQAQLNDTEKKITEGFNNATNKEDLEIYRNKLSKKLSELRQRTKKSENIQALLRRMGRCPYDYEWTKVAGGGAPVYHMANPRYSSYRDLAKNYERRLDTLLEQGYFKPVFIYHVIILNILPLIGLVIPRRRGGQYVRKGLFVFSIAIAIEILQNRRAIIGGNGYMLGLITAWWLVWTTTLFVFTDLEHDFKRIERKPVDTKSENDSEIESSAVRKSLDSHNPTCTKRNSNLYIWRSYPEKFWHRLEWSAGLLFNLRGPEWNWRASHLGPLPRPIHDQLHSGFVDRINAHEPSTYPSGKYRLRVAFRKFFISYLVLDILKVIILMPDPYFRGLTPAESLSPFPFFYFTNLTLHPIIAQLCHRLYSAISVYFALEFVTSLNPIFFLGLSLAFPNEAKKLTAAPLGASWLYSDTFGPFFTPVLDEGLAGCWGRWWHQIFRYGFVASARWILSVLPAGLASHLQVRRVTYVMVAFCLSGFVHACGSITQIEDTSPVSGTFLFFALQGVAIIAEQFFKTSILPKLPFTGTPRWLRRTANFVFVFCWLMVSGGLVADDFARGGLWLMEPVPISPLRALGFGLQGQGWWCWNEPWFRYWSDGTYWGSGIRVL
;
A
#
# COMPACT_ATOMS: atom_id res chain seq x y z
N MET A 1 -30.61 4.05 79.69
CA MET A 1 -30.47 3.59 78.29
C MET A 1 -29.23 4.25 77.70
N PRO A 2 -28.40 3.49 76.97
CA PRO A 2 -26.93 3.59 76.95
C PRO A 2 -26.43 4.02 75.54
N ASP A 3 -25.15 4.19 75.14
CA ASP A 3 -23.83 3.70 75.53
C ASP A 3 -22.70 4.71 75.17
N ILE A 4 -21.64 4.71 75.99
CA ILE A 4 -20.27 5.25 75.80
C ILE A 4 -19.40 3.99 75.52
N PRO A 5 -18.33 3.95 74.67
CA PRO A 5 -17.14 4.77 74.93
C PRO A 5 -16.21 5.20 73.78
N ASN A 6 -15.56 6.34 74.08
CA ASN A 6 -14.27 6.80 73.58
C ASN A 6 -13.18 5.72 73.70
N PHE A 7 -12.33 5.62 72.68
CA PHE A 7 -11.02 4.98 72.76
C PHE A 7 -9.95 5.97 73.27
N PRO A 8 -8.92 5.47 73.99
CA PRO A 8 -7.97 6.29 74.73
C PRO A 8 -6.73 6.69 73.91
N ASN A 9 -6.09 7.77 74.38
CA ASN A 9 -4.71 8.16 74.08
C ASN A 9 -3.74 6.97 74.22
N ILE A 10 -2.85 6.80 73.24
CA ILE A 10 -1.59 6.08 73.43
C ILE A 10 -0.45 6.99 73.00
N SER A 11 0.49 7.10 73.92
CA SER A 11 1.71 7.90 73.94
C SER A 11 2.60 7.72 72.72
N SER A 12 3.17 8.84 72.30
CA SER A 12 4.45 8.91 71.60
C SER A 12 5.54 8.29 72.45
N ASP A 13 5.93 7.05 72.14
CA ASP A 13 7.29 6.52 72.29
C ASP A 13 7.30 5.07 71.77
N ASN A 14 8.35 4.74 71.02
CA ASN A 14 8.61 3.49 70.31
C ASN A 14 7.93 3.32 68.95
N TYR A 15 8.62 3.72 67.88
CA TYR A 15 8.92 2.87 66.71
C TYR A 15 9.88 3.65 65.81
N PHE A 16 10.96 2.98 65.38
CA PHE A 16 12.02 3.37 64.41
C PHE A 16 13.44 3.46 64.97
N GLU A 17 13.89 2.39 65.64
CA GLU A 17 15.26 1.91 65.46
C GLU A 17 15.23 0.83 64.38
N GLY A 18 15.57 1.22 63.15
CA GLY A 18 15.72 0.34 62.01
C GLY A 18 16.91 0.79 61.18
N SER A 19 18.11 0.43 61.60
CA SER A 19 19.33 0.63 60.83
C SER A 19 19.19 -0.08 59.48
N TYR A 20 19.14 0.67 58.38
CA TYR A 20 19.24 0.10 57.04
C TYR A 20 20.67 -0.44 56.84
N LYS A 21 20.87 -1.73 57.14
CA LYS A 21 22.08 -2.45 56.75
C LYS A 21 22.08 -2.61 55.23
N PHE A 22 23.13 -2.08 54.61
CA PHE A 22 23.56 -2.37 53.25
C PHE A 22 23.57 -3.90 53.04
N GLN A 23 22.74 -4.41 52.15
CA GLN A 23 22.84 -5.80 51.71
C GLN A 23 23.78 -5.83 50.51
N GLU A 24 25.01 -6.29 50.75
CA GLU A 24 25.95 -6.64 49.68
C GLU A 24 25.34 -7.76 48.80
N PRO A 25 25.67 -7.77 47.49
CA PRO A 25 25.18 -8.77 46.56
C PRO A 25 25.50 -10.18 47.06
N THR A 26 24.52 -11.06 46.98
CA THR A 26 24.64 -12.42 47.52
C THR A 26 25.70 -13.23 46.76
N HIS A 27 26.29 -14.23 47.42
CA HIS A 27 27.29 -15.14 46.84
C HIS A 27 26.85 -15.78 45.51
N ALA A 28 25.53 -15.89 45.26
CA ALA A 28 24.95 -16.36 44.02
C ALA A 28 25.07 -15.35 42.85
N GLU A 29 24.98 -14.04 43.12
CA GLU A 29 25.15 -12.98 42.11
C GLU A 29 26.62 -12.82 41.71
N HIS A 30 27.55 -12.99 42.66
CA HIS A 30 28.99 -13.08 42.38
C HIS A 30 29.36 -14.35 41.59
N ALA A 31 28.72 -15.49 41.90
CA ALA A 31 28.91 -16.72 41.15
C ALA A 31 28.40 -16.60 39.69
N LEU A 32 27.27 -15.92 39.48
CA LEU A 32 26.73 -15.65 38.13
C LEU A 32 27.60 -14.67 37.33
N ASP A 33 28.15 -13.63 37.94
CA ASP A 33 29.09 -12.70 37.27
C ASP A 33 30.42 -13.39 36.91
N ASN A 34 30.87 -14.34 37.74
CA ASN A 34 32.08 -15.13 37.45
C ASN A 34 31.86 -16.22 36.39
N ILE A 35 30.71 -16.91 36.39
CA ILE A 35 30.32 -17.85 35.32
C ILE A 35 30.18 -17.09 33.98
N TYR A 36 29.60 -15.88 34.02
CA TYR A 36 29.45 -15.01 32.85
C TYR A 36 30.80 -14.52 32.29
N LYS A 37 31.76 -14.17 33.16
CA LYS A 37 33.12 -13.81 32.76
C LYS A 37 33.89 -15.00 32.19
N MET A 38 33.74 -16.20 32.76
CA MET A 38 34.42 -17.40 32.26
C MET A 38 33.85 -17.88 30.91
N GLU A 39 32.53 -17.87 30.72
CA GLU A 39 31.91 -18.31 29.46
C GLU A 39 32.15 -17.33 28.29
N MET A 40 32.14 -16.01 28.54
CA MET A 40 32.48 -15.04 27.49
C MET A 40 33.96 -15.06 27.14
N ILE A 41 34.87 -15.09 28.12
CA ILE A 41 36.31 -15.06 27.83
C ILE A 41 36.71 -16.36 27.12
N SER A 42 36.13 -17.51 27.47
CA SER A 42 36.39 -18.78 26.76
C SER A 42 35.89 -18.74 25.31
N ALA A 43 34.64 -18.30 25.08
CA ALA A 43 34.05 -18.26 23.75
C ALA A 43 34.65 -17.18 22.83
N GLU A 44 35.03 -16.02 23.38
CA GLU A 44 35.62 -14.88 22.66
C GLU A 44 37.12 -15.13 22.35
N HIS A 45 37.84 -15.85 23.22
CA HIS A 45 39.28 -16.13 23.02
C HIS A 45 39.56 -17.33 22.11
N GLU A 46 38.66 -18.33 22.03
CA GLU A 46 38.80 -19.46 21.09
C GLU A 46 38.34 -19.10 19.67
N SER A 47 37.27 -18.30 19.52
CA SER A 47 36.74 -17.90 18.22
C SER A 47 37.60 -16.85 17.50
N ILE A 48 38.28 -15.96 18.24
CA ILE A 48 39.16 -14.94 17.64
C ILE A 48 40.54 -15.51 17.25
N LYS A 49 41.01 -16.61 17.89
CA LYS A 49 42.31 -17.23 17.57
C LYS A 49 42.31 -18.12 16.32
N ARG A 50 41.13 -18.57 15.85
CA ARG A 50 41.01 -19.44 14.66
C ARG A 50 40.61 -18.69 13.38
N LEU A 51 40.39 -17.38 13.45
CA LEU A 51 40.14 -16.55 12.28
C LEU A 51 41.47 -16.20 11.60
N PRO A 52 41.60 -16.31 10.26
CA PRO A 52 42.82 -15.93 9.56
C PRO A 52 43.13 -14.45 9.81
N ARG A 53 44.36 -14.14 10.25
CA ARG A 53 44.93 -12.80 10.28
C ARG A 53 45.77 -12.58 9.02
N ASP A 54 45.41 -11.52 8.29
CA ASP A 54 46.21 -10.76 7.32
C ASP A 54 46.65 -11.49 6.02
N GLY A 55 46.89 -10.82 4.89
CA GLY A 55 47.27 -9.43 4.78
C GLY A 55 47.20 -8.79 3.39
N VAL A 56 47.26 -7.46 3.47
CA VAL A 56 47.78 -6.57 2.45
C VAL A 56 49.29 -6.81 2.35
N GLN A 57 49.78 -7.23 1.18
CA GLN A 57 51.19 -7.13 0.84
C GLN A 57 51.37 -7.04 -0.68
N ASP A 58 52.05 -5.98 -1.12
CA ASP A 58 52.50 -5.73 -2.49
C ASP A 58 53.48 -6.81 -2.97
N SER A 59 53.34 -7.28 -4.21
CA SER A 59 54.46 -7.62 -5.13
C SER A 59 53.95 -8.07 -6.50
N ASP A 60 54.63 -7.57 -7.53
CA ASP A 60 54.52 -7.93 -8.95
C ASP A 60 54.92 -9.41 -9.18
N ASP A 61 54.15 -10.17 -9.98
CA ASP A 61 54.66 -10.99 -11.12
C ASP A 61 53.54 -11.76 -11.84
N GLU A 62 53.81 -12.05 -13.12
CA GLU A 62 52.96 -12.64 -14.16
C GLU A 62 52.49 -14.09 -13.90
N GLY A 63 51.31 -14.46 -14.42
CA GLY A 63 50.94 -15.87 -14.62
C GLY A 63 49.44 -16.17 -14.66
N ASP A 64 48.93 -16.39 -15.86
CA ASP A 64 47.57 -16.83 -16.22
C ASP A 64 47.24 -18.24 -15.72
N ASP A 65 46.24 -18.41 -14.85
CA ASP A 65 45.21 -19.47 -14.98
C ASP A 65 43.86 -19.07 -14.36
N GLY A 66 42.79 -19.46 -15.04
CA GLY A 66 41.42 -19.21 -14.61
C GLY A 66 41.01 -20.13 -13.47
N SER A 67 40.89 -19.60 -12.26
CA SER A 67 40.13 -20.22 -11.18
C SER A 67 39.27 -19.19 -10.44
N SER A 68 37.98 -19.50 -10.32
CA SER A 68 36.99 -18.77 -9.52
C SER A 68 37.48 -18.54 -8.08
N PRO A 69 36.97 -17.52 -7.36
CA PRO A 69 37.33 -17.29 -5.96
C PRO A 69 36.97 -18.54 -5.14
N ARG A 70 37.96 -19.18 -4.51
CA ARG A 70 37.76 -20.26 -3.54
C ARG A 70 36.93 -19.71 -2.37
N GLU A 71 35.75 -20.28 -2.16
CA GLU A 71 34.96 -20.07 -0.94
C GLU A 71 35.76 -20.56 0.29
N PRO A 72 35.62 -19.93 1.46
CA PRO A 72 36.30 -20.36 2.67
C PRO A 72 35.70 -21.68 3.18
N ASP A 73 36.54 -22.72 3.25
CA ASP A 73 36.27 -24.00 3.93
C ASP A 73 35.94 -23.73 5.42
N THR A 74 34.67 -23.53 5.73
CA THR A 74 34.17 -23.45 7.10
C THR A 74 33.53 -24.79 7.44
N THR A 75 34.06 -25.47 8.46
CA THR A 75 33.62 -26.83 8.81
C THR A 75 32.23 -26.82 9.47
N ASP A 76 31.49 -27.93 9.41
CA ASP A 76 30.20 -28.10 10.12
C ASP A 76 30.31 -27.81 11.63
N GLU A 77 31.50 -28.02 12.20
CA GLU A 77 31.80 -27.75 13.60
C GLU A 77 31.91 -26.25 13.88
N ASP A 78 32.53 -25.48 12.99
CA ASP A 78 32.60 -24.01 13.09
C ASP A 78 31.19 -23.38 13.06
N TRP A 79 30.29 -23.93 12.24
CA TRP A 79 28.90 -23.47 12.17
C TRP A 79 28.08 -23.86 13.41
N ARG A 80 28.30 -25.04 14.00
CA ARG A 80 27.71 -25.42 15.28
C ARG A 80 28.15 -24.48 16.40
N LEU A 81 29.43 -24.13 16.44
CA LEU A 81 29.98 -23.16 17.39
C LEU A 81 29.37 -21.77 17.17
N LEU A 82 29.21 -21.32 15.92
CA LEU A 82 28.59 -20.03 15.61
C LEU A 82 27.11 -19.97 16.04
N LYS A 83 26.37 -21.08 15.85
CA LYS A 83 24.96 -21.19 16.26
C LYS A 83 24.81 -21.22 17.79
N ALA A 84 25.72 -21.91 18.49
CA ALA A 84 25.79 -21.90 19.94
C ALA A 84 26.12 -20.49 20.47
N ALA A 85 27.10 -19.81 19.88
CA ALA A 85 27.48 -18.44 20.22
C ALA A 85 26.31 -17.45 20.01
N LYS A 86 25.59 -17.56 18.88
CA LYS A 86 24.40 -16.74 18.61
C LYS A 86 23.31 -16.95 19.67
N LYS A 87 23.06 -18.20 20.08
CA LYS A 87 22.06 -18.53 21.11
C LYS A 87 22.47 -18.02 22.49
N ALA A 88 23.74 -18.18 22.85
CA ALA A 88 24.31 -17.65 24.10
C ALA A 88 24.20 -16.13 24.15
N GLN A 89 24.53 -15.45 23.04
CA GLN A 89 24.43 -14.00 22.94
C GLN A 89 22.98 -13.49 23.03
N GLN A 90 22.02 -14.18 22.38
CA GLN A 90 20.59 -13.84 22.52
C GLN A 90 20.10 -13.95 23.96
N LYS A 91 20.54 -14.99 24.69
CA LYS A 91 20.25 -15.15 26.12
C LYS A 91 20.86 -14.01 26.95
N ALA A 92 22.11 -13.65 26.69
CA ALA A 92 22.79 -12.54 27.36
C ALA A 92 22.11 -11.19 27.09
N GLN A 93 21.66 -10.95 25.86
CA GLN A 93 20.93 -9.73 25.49
C GLN A 93 19.59 -9.63 26.24
N LYS A 94 18.85 -10.73 26.37
CA LYS A 94 17.60 -10.77 27.15
C LYS A 94 17.85 -10.39 28.62
N ILE A 95 18.87 -10.98 29.25
CA ILE A 95 19.25 -10.68 30.65
C ILE A 95 19.64 -9.21 30.82
N ASN A 96 20.45 -8.66 29.90
CA ASN A 96 20.85 -7.26 29.95
C ASN A 96 19.64 -6.32 29.81
N ASN A 97 18.68 -6.63 28.94
CA ASN A 97 17.47 -5.81 28.76
C ASN A 97 16.59 -5.82 30.02
N GLU A 98 16.44 -6.98 30.68
CA GLU A 98 15.74 -7.10 31.95
C GLU A 98 16.44 -6.28 33.05
N GLN A 99 17.77 -6.31 33.12
CA GLN A 99 18.54 -5.49 34.06
C GLN A 99 18.39 -4.00 33.79
N VAL A 100 18.45 -3.55 32.53
CA VAL A 100 18.23 -2.14 32.15
C VAL A 100 16.85 -1.67 32.62
N SER A 101 15.81 -2.48 32.42
CA SER A 101 14.45 -2.16 32.89
C SER A 101 14.39 -2.01 34.42
N LYS A 102 15.00 -2.95 35.16
CA LYS A 102 15.03 -2.92 36.63
C LYS A 102 15.78 -1.69 37.17
N PHE A 103 16.96 -1.38 36.64
CA PHE A 103 17.75 -0.22 37.05
C PHE A 103 17.09 1.11 36.67
N GLN A 104 16.40 1.18 35.53
CA GLN A 104 15.62 2.35 35.14
C GLN A 104 14.46 2.60 36.12
N ALA A 105 13.75 1.54 36.53
CA ALA A 105 12.67 1.67 37.51
C ALA A 105 13.19 2.18 38.87
N GLN A 106 14.33 1.66 39.34
CA GLN A 106 14.99 2.13 40.57
C GLN A 106 15.45 3.59 40.47
N LEU A 107 15.96 4.01 39.32
CA LEU A 107 16.36 5.40 39.09
C LEU A 107 15.15 6.33 39.16
N ASN A 108 14.05 5.98 38.52
CA ASN A 108 12.81 6.77 38.54
C ASN A 108 12.22 6.88 39.96
N ASP A 109 12.23 5.79 40.73
CA ASP A 109 11.79 5.78 42.14
C ASP A 109 12.69 6.68 43.01
N THR A 110 14.00 6.64 42.78
CA THR A 110 14.98 7.50 43.48
C THR A 110 14.77 8.98 43.15
N GLU A 111 14.55 9.32 41.87
CA GLU A 111 14.26 10.70 41.44
C GLU A 111 12.94 11.22 42.02
N LYS A 112 11.92 10.36 42.12
CA LYS A 112 10.66 10.68 42.78
C LYS A 112 10.88 11.01 44.26
N LYS A 113 11.63 10.19 45.00
CA LYS A 113 11.97 10.43 46.41
C LYS A 113 12.76 11.71 46.65
N ILE A 114 13.65 12.07 45.72
CA ILE A 114 14.38 13.36 45.77
C ILE A 114 13.42 14.54 45.56
N THR A 115 12.46 14.41 44.63
CA THR A 115 11.50 15.47 44.29
C THR A 115 10.44 15.67 45.37
N GLU A 116 10.02 14.61 46.05
CA GLU A 116 9.00 14.64 47.11
C GLU A 116 9.53 15.16 48.46
N GLY A 117 10.82 15.52 48.57
CA GLY A 117 11.34 16.30 49.70
C GLY A 117 11.40 15.54 51.02
N PHE A 118 12.18 14.45 51.10
CA PHE A 118 12.51 13.85 52.39
C PHE A 118 13.39 14.82 53.23
N ASN A 119 12.80 15.37 54.30
CA ASN A 119 13.23 16.53 55.10
C ASN A 119 14.52 16.39 55.95
N ASN A 120 15.48 15.54 55.59
CA ASN A 120 16.78 15.50 56.29
C ASN A 120 17.92 15.76 55.31
N ALA A 121 18.74 16.78 55.59
CA ALA A 121 19.85 17.19 54.72
C ALA A 121 20.82 16.04 54.42
N THR A 122 21.08 15.18 55.40
CA THR A 122 21.92 13.97 55.28
C THR A 122 21.32 12.92 54.33
N ASN A 123 19.99 12.78 54.27
CA ASN A 123 19.33 11.80 53.39
C ASN A 123 19.32 12.25 51.93
N LYS A 124 19.36 13.55 51.66
CA LYS A 124 19.34 14.08 50.29
C LYS A 124 20.67 13.82 49.57
N GLU A 125 21.78 14.04 50.28
CA GLU A 125 23.13 13.82 49.73
C GLU A 125 23.36 12.32 49.42
N ASP A 126 22.93 11.43 50.32
CA ASP A 126 22.98 9.97 50.10
C ASP A 126 22.12 9.51 48.92
N LEU A 127 20.92 10.09 48.74
CA LEU A 127 20.05 9.80 47.59
C LEU A 127 20.65 10.32 46.27
N GLU A 128 21.34 11.46 46.27
CA GLU A 128 22.06 11.96 45.10
C GLU A 128 23.26 11.08 44.75
N ILE A 129 24.03 10.62 45.74
CA ILE A 129 25.12 9.65 45.54
C ILE A 129 24.56 8.34 44.94
N TYR A 130 23.44 7.85 45.46
CA TYR A 130 22.79 6.63 44.95
C TYR A 130 22.26 6.81 43.52
N ARG A 131 21.62 7.95 43.22
CA ARG A 131 21.17 8.31 41.86
C ARG A 131 22.35 8.32 40.88
N ASN A 132 23.48 8.91 41.26
CA ASN A 132 24.68 8.96 40.44
C ASN A 132 25.25 7.55 40.17
N LYS A 133 25.26 6.68 41.18
CA LYS A 133 25.66 5.26 41.03
C LYS A 133 24.73 4.50 40.08
N LEU A 134 23.40 4.66 40.23
CA LEU A 134 22.40 4.04 39.35
C LEU A 134 22.53 4.53 37.90
N SER A 135 22.67 5.83 37.70
CA SER A 135 22.84 6.45 36.38
C SER A 135 24.10 5.93 35.68
N LYS A 136 25.23 5.84 36.39
CA LYS A 136 26.46 5.25 35.87
C LYS A 136 26.29 3.77 35.52
N LYS A 137 25.60 2.98 36.37
CA LYS A 137 25.37 1.56 36.08
C LYS A 137 24.47 1.36 34.86
N LEU A 138 23.47 2.21 34.71
CA LEU A 138 22.55 2.19 33.58
C LEU A 138 23.26 2.56 32.26
N SER A 139 24.18 3.53 32.28
CA SER A 139 24.96 3.90 31.10
C SER A 139 25.90 2.76 30.65
N GLU A 140 26.56 2.09 31.60
CA GLU A 140 27.36 0.88 31.34
C GLU A 140 26.53 -0.24 30.70
N LEU A 141 25.34 -0.52 31.23
CA LEU A 141 24.44 -1.55 30.69
C LEU A 141 23.96 -1.21 29.27
N ARG A 142 23.56 0.05 29.03
CA ARG A 142 23.16 0.52 27.69
C ARG A 142 24.31 0.40 26.67
N GLN A 143 25.54 0.68 27.09
CA GLN A 143 26.72 0.51 26.24
C GLN A 143 26.97 -0.97 25.90
N ARG A 144 26.77 -1.89 26.86
CA ARG A 144 26.84 -3.34 26.63
C ARG A 144 25.75 -3.82 25.66
N THR A 145 24.51 -3.34 25.80
CA THR A 145 23.42 -3.64 24.86
C THR A 145 23.76 -3.18 23.45
N LYS A 146 24.26 -1.95 23.29
CA LYS A 146 24.69 -1.42 21.99
C LYS A 146 25.84 -2.24 21.37
N LYS A 147 26.82 -2.67 22.18
CA LYS A 147 27.90 -3.56 21.72
C LYS A 147 27.34 -4.91 21.26
N SER A 148 26.39 -5.48 21.99
CA SER A 148 25.74 -6.74 21.62
C SER A 148 24.94 -6.61 20.32
N GLU A 149 24.21 -5.51 20.12
CA GLU A 149 23.49 -5.23 18.87
C GLU A 149 24.43 -5.11 17.68
N ASN A 150 25.58 -4.43 17.85
CA ASN A 150 26.61 -4.33 16.81
C ASN A 150 27.18 -5.71 16.45
N ILE A 151 27.49 -6.55 17.45
CA ILE A 151 27.96 -7.93 17.21
C ILE A 151 26.87 -8.75 16.52
N GLN A 152 25.59 -8.59 16.90
CA GLN A 152 24.50 -9.29 16.25
C GLN A 152 24.27 -8.82 14.81
N ALA A 153 24.50 -7.54 14.52
CA ALA A 153 24.49 -6.99 13.16
C ALA A 153 25.68 -7.54 12.34
N LEU A 154 26.86 -7.67 12.96
CA LEU A 154 28.03 -8.31 12.36
C LEU A 154 27.75 -9.79 12.05
N LEU A 155 27.20 -10.55 13.00
CA LEU A 155 26.79 -11.95 12.79
C LEU A 155 25.67 -12.10 11.75
N ARG A 156 24.76 -11.12 11.62
CA ARG A 156 23.77 -11.10 10.52
C ARG A 156 24.40 -10.83 9.16
N ARG A 157 25.48 -10.03 9.11
CA ARG A 157 26.26 -9.80 7.89
C ARG A 157 27.11 -11.01 7.52
N MET A 158 27.77 -11.64 8.50
CA MET A 158 28.60 -12.84 8.31
C MET A 158 27.76 -14.10 8.08
N GLY A 159 26.56 -14.18 8.66
CA GLY A 159 25.63 -15.29 8.48
C GLY A 159 24.84 -15.28 7.17
N ARG A 160 25.17 -14.41 6.20
CA ARG A 160 24.69 -14.56 4.82
C ARG A 160 25.54 -15.61 4.11
N CYS A 161 25.40 -16.87 4.51
CA CYS A 161 25.89 -18.03 3.76
C CYS A 161 24.68 -18.85 3.26
N PRO A 162 24.70 -19.47 2.07
CA PRO A 162 23.53 -19.96 1.34
C PRO A 162 22.87 -21.24 1.92
N TYR A 163 23.07 -21.57 3.19
CA TYR A 163 22.70 -22.86 3.79
C TYR A 163 21.51 -22.82 4.74
N ASP A 164 20.44 -22.14 4.35
CA ASP A 164 19.11 -22.50 4.85
C ASP A 164 18.52 -23.73 4.12
N TYR A 165 19.34 -24.52 3.40
CA TYR A 165 18.96 -25.71 2.63
C TYR A 165 19.50 -27.00 3.26
N GLU A 166 18.63 -27.98 3.52
CA GLU A 166 18.96 -29.36 3.85
C GLU A 166 19.21 -30.14 2.56
N TRP A 167 20.37 -30.76 2.45
CA TRP A 167 20.71 -31.66 1.35
C TRP A 167 20.07 -33.02 1.57
N THR A 168 19.04 -33.37 0.79
CA THR A 168 18.52 -34.74 0.77
C THR A 168 19.17 -35.52 -0.39
N LYS A 169 19.90 -36.57 -0.02
CA LYS A 169 20.51 -37.51 -0.97
C LYS A 169 19.41 -38.44 -1.48
N VAL A 170 19.03 -38.31 -2.75
CA VAL A 170 18.11 -39.27 -3.38
C VAL A 170 18.89 -40.55 -3.64
N ALA A 171 18.42 -41.67 -3.08
CA ALA A 171 19.02 -42.98 -3.29
C ALA A 171 18.71 -43.46 -4.72
N GLY A 172 19.67 -43.29 -5.62
CA GLY A 172 19.66 -43.83 -6.97
C GLY A 172 20.99 -43.55 -7.65
N GLY A 173 21.72 -44.59 -8.03
CA GLY A 173 23.10 -44.52 -8.55
C GLY A 173 23.20 -43.79 -9.89
N GLY A 174 23.30 -42.47 -9.84
CA GLY A 174 23.60 -41.56 -10.94
C GLY A 174 24.03 -40.20 -10.36
N ALA A 175 24.81 -39.43 -11.12
CA ALA A 175 25.38 -38.16 -10.69
C ALA A 175 24.32 -37.26 -10.02
N PRO A 176 24.66 -36.59 -8.89
CA PRO A 176 23.68 -35.86 -8.09
C PRO A 176 23.12 -34.67 -8.89
N VAL A 177 21.82 -34.72 -9.18
CA VAL A 177 21.06 -33.57 -9.65
C VAL A 177 20.57 -32.81 -8.42
N TYR A 178 21.12 -31.63 -8.18
CA TYR A 178 20.81 -30.79 -7.03
C TYR A 178 19.55 -29.95 -7.27
N HIS A 179 18.47 -30.19 -6.52
CA HIS A 179 17.32 -29.29 -6.45
C HIS A 179 17.52 -28.26 -5.32
N MET A 180 17.64 -26.98 -5.65
CA MET A 180 17.65 -25.89 -4.67
C MET A 180 16.21 -25.54 -4.25
N ALA A 181 15.68 -26.21 -3.22
CA ALA A 181 14.42 -25.84 -2.56
C ALA A 181 14.68 -25.58 -1.08
N ASN A 182 14.31 -24.40 -0.57
CA ASN A 182 14.45 -24.06 0.85
C ASN A 182 13.53 -24.98 1.68
N PRO A 183 14.05 -25.94 2.46
CA PRO A 183 13.28 -26.97 3.16
C PRO A 183 12.42 -26.43 4.31
N ARG A 184 12.57 -25.16 4.70
CA ARG A 184 11.72 -24.59 5.77
C ARG A 184 10.28 -24.34 5.34
N TYR A 185 9.99 -24.32 4.04
CA TYR A 185 8.63 -24.11 3.52
C TYR A 185 8.30 -25.20 2.50
N SER A 186 7.71 -26.28 2.99
CA SER A 186 7.20 -27.38 2.17
C SER A 186 6.11 -26.93 1.18
N SER A 187 5.36 -25.88 1.50
CA SER A 187 4.30 -25.36 0.64
C SER A 187 4.20 -23.84 0.65
N TYR A 188 3.65 -23.29 -0.45
CA TYR A 188 3.26 -21.88 -0.57
C TYR A 188 2.40 -21.39 0.62
N ARG A 189 1.53 -22.26 1.16
CA ARG A 189 0.65 -21.91 2.28
C ARG A 189 1.42 -21.78 3.59
N ASP A 190 2.45 -22.61 3.79
CA ASP A 190 3.31 -22.54 4.97
C ASP A 190 4.07 -21.22 5.03
N LEU A 191 4.50 -20.72 3.86
CA LEU A 191 5.12 -19.41 3.74
C LEU A 191 4.16 -18.28 4.12
N ALA A 192 2.93 -18.26 3.57
CA ALA A 192 1.91 -17.28 3.94
C ALA A 192 1.58 -17.32 5.45
N LYS A 193 1.49 -18.52 6.04
CA LYS A 193 1.29 -18.69 7.49
C LYS A 193 2.50 -18.27 8.32
N ASN A 194 3.71 -18.34 7.77
CA ASN A 194 4.89 -17.82 8.45
C ASN A 194 4.82 -16.29 8.56
N TYR A 195 4.40 -15.61 7.48
CA TYR A 195 4.17 -14.17 7.50
C TYR A 195 3.18 -13.74 8.59
N GLU A 196 2.04 -14.45 8.69
CA GLU A 196 1.04 -14.18 9.74
C GLU A 196 1.65 -14.37 11.15
N ARG A 197 2.33 -15.50 11.40
CA ARG A 197 2.99 -15.76 12.70
C ARG A 197 4.08 -14.74 13.03
N ARG A 198 4.85 -14.31 12.04
CA ARG A 198 5.89 -13.29 12.19
C ARG A 198 5.25 -11.94 12.53
N LEU A 199 4.16 -11.56 11.86
CA LEU A 199 3.41 -10.36 12.21
C LEU A 199 2.89 -10.44 13.64
N ASP A 200 2.23 -11.54 14.01
CA ASP A 200 1.68 -11.74 15.35
C ASP A 200 2.78 -11.59 16.43
N THR A 201 3.95 -12.19 16.21
CA THR A 201 5.11 -12.05 17.09
C THR A 201 5.56 -10.58 17.22
N LEU A 202 5.60 -9.84 16.11
CA LEU A 202 5.99 -8.42 16.10
C LEU A 202 4.95 -7.51 16.78
N LEU A 203 3.67 -7.88 16.71
CA LEU A 203 2.58 -7.20 17.41
C LEU A 203 2.65 -7.46 18.91
N GLU A 204 2.88 -8.71 19.33
CA GLU A 204 3.05 -9.09 20.75
C GLU A 204 4.28 -8.40 21.37
N GLN A 205 5.35 -8.23 20.59
CA GLN A 205 6.55 -7.51 21.02
C GLN A 205 6.37 -5.98 21.02
N GLY A 206 5.27 -5.46 20.47
CA GLY A 206 4.99 -4.02 20.39
C GLY A 206 5.80 -3.27 19.34
N TYR A 207 6.48 -3.95 18.41
CA TYR A 207 7.17 -3.29 17.28
C TYR A 207 6.18 -2.64 16.32
N PHE A 208 5.04 -3.31 16.11
CA PHE A 208 3.93 -2.80 15.31
C PHE A 208 2.63 -2.84 16.10
N LYS A 209 1.65 -2.09 15.63
CA LYS A 209 0.27 -2.09 16.13
C LYS A 209 -0.65 -2.76 15.11
N PRO A 210 -1.70 -3.46 15.56
CA PRO A 210 -2.65 -4.10 14.66
C PRO A 210 -3.48 -3.05 13.92
N VAL A 211 -3.92 -3.36 12.70
CA VAL A 211 -4.97 -2.57 12.04
C VAL A 211 -6.32 -3.04 12.53
N PHE A 212 -7.15 -2.14 13.03
CA PHE A 212 -8.53 -2.45 13.40
C PHE A 212 -9.52 -1.97 12.34
N ILE A 213 -10.69 -2.59 12.25
CA ILE A 213 -11.77 -2.20 11.32
C ILE A 213 -12.09 -0.71 11.44
N TYR A 214 -12.10 -0.16 12.66
CA TYR A 214 -12.40 1.25 12.86
C TYR A 214 -11.38 2.19 12.21
N HIS A 215 -10.12 1.77 12.00
CA HIS A 215 -9.14 2.59 11.26
C HIS A 215 -9.57 2.76 9.80
N VAL A 216 -10.01 1.66 9.18
CA VAL A 216 -10.53 1.68 7.80
C VAL A 216 -11.78 2.56 7.73
N ILE A 217 -12.67 2.46 8.72
CA ILE A 217 -13.88 3.27 8.78
C ILE A 217 -13.56 4.76 8.97
N ILE A 218 -12.68 5.11 9.92
CA ILE A 218 -12.33 6.51 10.23
C ILE A 218 -11.69 7.20 9.02
N LEU A 219 -10.83 6.52 8.26
CA LEU A 219 -10.25 7.05 7.02
C LEU A 219 -11.30 7.50 5.99
N ASN A 220 -12.51 6.94 6.03
CA ASN A 220 -13.62 7.29 5.14
C ASN A 220 -14.61 8.28 5.78
N ILE A 221 -14.99 8.04 7.04
CA ILE A 221 -15.99 8.86 7.74
C ILE A 221 -15.47 10.27 8.00
N LEU A 222 -14.21 10.42 8.37
CA LEU A 222 -13.66 11.71 8.76
C LEU A 222 -13.66 12.72 7.59
N PRO A 223 -13.19 12.35 6.37
CA PRO A 223 -13.41 13.18 5.19
C PRO A 223 -14.89 13.42 4.89
N LEU A 224 -15.74 12.38 4.99
CA LEU A 224 -17.16 12.53 4.69
C LEU A 224 -17.83 13.58 5.60
N ILE A 225 -17.54 13.56 6.90
CA ILE A 225 -18.02 14.58 7.86
C ILE A 225 -17.56 15.97 7.40
N GLY A 226 -16.29 16.12 7.04
CA GLY A 226 -15.75 17.41 6.58
C GLY A 226 -16.45 17.91 5.31
N LEU A 227 -16.78 17.02 4.37
CA LEU A 227 -17.49 17.38 3.14
C LEU A 227 -18.94 17.79 3.40
N VAL A 228 -19.61 17.21 4.39
CA VAL A 228 -21.01 17.52 4.74
C VAL A 228 -21.14 18.85 5.51
N ILE A 229 -20.12 19.25 6.25
CA ILE A 229 -20.13 20.52 6.99
C ILE A 229 -19.96 21.67 6.00
N PRO A 230 -20.90 22.63 5.88
CA PRO A 230 -20.76 23.76 4.96
C PRO A 230 -19.65 24.71 5.42
N ARG A 231 -19.01 25.44 4.49
CA ARG A 231 -17.94 26.40 4.79
C ARG A 231 -18.43 27.58 5.62
N ARG A 232 -19.70 27.98 5.44
CA ARG A 232 -20.33 29.09 6.17
C ARG A 232 -20.35 28.82 7.69
N ARG A 233 -20.33 29.89 8.50
CA ARG A 233 -20.43 29.83 9.98
C ARG A 233 -19.33 29.02 10.67
N GLY A 234 -18.08 29.20 10.26
CA GLY A 234 -16.90 28.59 10.91
C GLY A 234 -16.55 27.16 10.45
N GLY A 235 -17.37 26.53 9.61
CA GLY A 235 -17.09 25.19 9.08
C GLY A 235 -15.79 25.09 8.28
N GLN A 236 -15.27 26.20 7.74
CA GLN A 236 -13.93 26.23 7.14
C GLN A 236 -12.81 25.81 8.11
N TYR A 237 -12.90 26.17 9.39
CA TYR A 237 -11.90 25.81 10.39
C TYR A 237 -12.06 24.35 10.80
N VAL A 238 -13.31 23.87 10.93
CA VAL A 238 -13.61 22.47 11.20
C VAL A 238 -13.07 21.57 10.09
N ARG A 239 -13.31 21.91 8.82
CA ARG A 239 -12.75 21.17 7.67
C ARG A 239 -11.23 21.10 7.72
N LYS A 240 -10.54 22.21 8.03
CA LYS A 240 -9.08 22.24 8.20
C LYS A 240 -8.62 21.35 9.36
N GLY A 241 -9.31 21.39 10.50
CA GLY A 241 -9.03 20.52 11.65
C GLY A 241 -9.20 19.03 11.32
N LEU A 242 -10.29 18.66 10.64
CA LEU A 242 -10.55 17.30 10.18
C LEU A 242 -9.49 16.83 9.17
N PHE A 243 -9.04 17.74 8.30
CA PHE A 243 -7.95 17.45 7.37
C PHE A 243 -6.63 17.18 8.10
N VAL A 244 -6.24 18.05 9.05
CA VAL A 244 -5.04 17.83 9.89
C VAL A 244 -5.13 16.49 10.65
N PHE A 245 -6.32 16.16 11.17
CA PHE A 245 -6.54 14.88 11.83
C PHE A 245 -6.44 13.69 10.86
N SER A 246 -6.91 13.85 9.61
CA SER A 246 -6.73 12.84 8.55
C SER A 246 -5.25 12.60 8.25
N ILE A 247 -4.43 13.66 8.20
CA ILE A 247 -2.98 13.55 8.04
C ILE A 247 -2.37 12.79 9.21
N ALA A 248 -2.71 13.17 10.45
CA ALA A 248 -2.17 12.54 11.65
C ALA A 248 -2.46 11.04 11.70
N ILE A 249 -3.69 10.64 11.36
CA ILE A 249 -4.08 9.22 11.27
C ILE A 249 -3.32 8.51 10.15
N ALA A 250 -3.21 9.11 8.97
CA ALA A 250 -2.46 8.51 7.87
C ALA A 250 -0.99 8.26 8.23
N ILE A 251 -0.34 9.23 8.89
CA ILE A 251 1.03 9.08 9.38
C ILE A 251 1.12 7.96 10.42
N GLU A 252 0.19 7.93 11.39
CA GLU A 252 0.17 6.90 12.44
C GLU A 252 0.03 5.49 11.86
N ILE A 253 -0.86 5.31 10.87
CA ILE A 253 -1.08 4.04 10.17
C ILE A 253 0.20 3.62 9.42
N LEU A 254 0.79 4.51 8.62
CA LEU A 254 1.98 4.20 7.82
C LEU A 254 3.19 3.84 8.70
N GLN A 255 3.38 4.56 9.80
CA GLN A 255 4.52 4.37 10.69
C GLN A 255 4.37 3.11 11.56
N ASN A 256 3.19 2.91 12.16
CA ASN A 256 3.06 1.98 13.28
C ASN A 256 2.27 0.73 12.94
N ARG A 257 1.47 0.70 11.87
CA ARG A 257 0.50 -0.39 11.65
C ARG A 257 0.85 -1.29 10.48
N ARG A 258 0.59 -2.58 10.66
CA ARG A 258 0.82 -3.64 9.66
C ARG A 258 -0.35 -4.62 9.66
N ALA A 259 -0.62 -5.20 8.49
CA ALA A 259 -1.65 -6.21 8.25
C ALA A 259 -1.18 -7.15 7.14
N ILE A 260 -1.68 -8.39 7.10
CA ILE A 260 -1.38 -9.36 6.04
C ILE A 260 -2.33 -9.19 4.85
N ILE A 261 -3.60 -8.86 5.12
CA ILE A 261 -4.62 -8.69 4.09
C ILE A 261 -4.22 -7.58 3.11
N GLY A 262 -4.51 -7.83 1.82
CA GLY A 262 -4.20 -6.89 0.76
C GLY A 262 -2.74 -6.91 0.34
N GLY A 263 -2.16 -8.11 0.19
CA GLY A 263 -0.80 -8.29 -0.35
C GLY A 263 0.30 -8.03 0.68
N ASN A 264 0.22 -8.70 1.84
CA ASN A 264 1.13 -8.50 2.97
C ASN A 264 1.18 -7.04 3.45
N GLY A 265 0.03 -6.36 3.44
CA GLY A 265 -0.08 -4.98 3.90
C GLY A 265 0.12 -3.93 2.80
N TYR A 266 0.45 -4.33 1.56
CA TYR A 266 0.67 -3.39 0.47
C TYR A 266 -0.54 -2.46 0.21
N MET A 267 -1.75 -3.01 0.23
CA MET A 267 -2.98 -2.22 0.06
C MET A 267 -3.24 -1.24 1.20
N LEU A 268 -2.78 -1.53 2.43
CA LEU A 268 -2.95 -0.62 3.57
C LEU A 268 -2.26 0.72 3.29
N GLY A 269 -0.99 0.68 2.91
CA GLY A 269 -0.23 1.89 2.60
C GLY A 269 -0.71 2.58 1.33
N LEU A 270 -1.05 1.81 0.29
CA LEU A 270 -1.57 2.35 -0.97
C LEU A 270 -2.88 3.12 -0.74
N ILE A 271 -3.85 2.51 -0.06
CA ILE A 271 -5.16 3.13 0.22
C ILE A 271 -4.99 4.34 1.13
N THR A 272 -4.16 4.24 2.17
CA THR A 272 -3.92 5.35 3.11
C THR A 272 -3.29 6.56 2.40
N ALA A 273 -2.28 6.34 1.56
CA ALA A 273 -1.63 7.41 0.80
C ALA A 273 -2.56 8.01 -0.26
N TRP A 274 -3.36 7.19 -0.95
CA TRP A 274 -4.36 7.71 -1.89
C TRP A 274 -5.39 8.58 -1.17
N TRP A 275 -5.92 8.14 -0.02
CA TRP A 275 -6.86 8.94 0.76
C TRP A 275 -6.26 10.26 1.22
N LEU A 276 -4.97 10.28 1.57
CA LEU A 276 -4.26 11.52 1.89
C LEU A 276 -4.25 12.48 0.68
N VAL A 277 -3.89 12.00 -0.51
CA VAL A 277 -3.90 12.81 -1.74
C VAL A 277 -5.31 13.30 -2.08
N TRP A 278 -6.31 12.43 -1.93
CA TRP A 278 -7.70 12.72 -2.26
C TRP A 278 -8.32 13.73 -1.29
N THR A 279 -8.11 13.56 0.01
CA THR A 279 -8.58 14.51 1.03
C THR A 279 -7.89 15.86 0.90
N THR A 280 -6.58 15.88 0.60
CA THR A 280 -5.86 17.13 0.30
C THR A 280 -6.47 17.81 -0.91
N THR A 281 -6.80 17.06 -1.95
CA THR A 281 -7.47 17.60 -3.14
C THR A 281 -8.79 18.28 -2.76
N LEU A 282 -9.66 17.57 -2.04
CA LEU A 282 -11.00 18.05 -1.71
C LEU A 282 -11.03 19.19 -0.69
N PHE A 283 -10.11 19.22 0.28
CA PHE A 283 -10.11 20.21 1.36
C PHE A 283 -9.19 21.41 1.10
N VAL A 284 -8.12 21.23 0.33
CA VAL A 284 -7.06 22.25 0.14
C VAL A 284 -7.05 22.78 -1.29
N PHE A 285 -7.07 21.90 -2.29
CA PHE A 285 -6.83 22.30 -3.68
C PHE A 285 -8.07 22.79 -4.42
N THR A 286 -9.26 22.47 -3.90
CA THR A 286 -10.54 22.79 -4.53
C THR A 286 -11.52 23.44 -3.55
N ASP A 287 -12.40 24.28 -4.07
CA ASP A 287 -13.59 24.73 -3.35
C ASP A 287 -14.74 23.75 -3.56
N LEU A 288 -15.04 22.95 -2.53
CA LEU A 288 -16.15 21.99 -2.56
C LEU A 288 -17.48 22.59 -3.04
N GLU A 289 -17.82 23.81 -2.59
CA GLU A 289 -19.15 24.39 -2.81
C GLU A 289 -19.28 25.03 -4.20
N HIS A 290 -18.16 25.43 -4.78
CA HIS A 290 -18.13 26.15 -6.06
C HIS A 290 -17.65 25.26 -7.22
N ASP A 291 -16.61 24.45 -7.01
CA ASP A 291 -15.89 23.76 -8.08
C ASP A 291 -16.60 22.49 -8.55
N PHE A 292 -17.49 21.92 -7.73
CA PHE A 292 -18.12 20.64 -8.01
C PHE A 292 -19.61 20.79 -8.31
N LYS A 293 -20.00 20.21 -9.43
CA LYS A 293 -21.40 20.01 -9.81
C LYS A 293 -21.59 18.56 -10.24
N ARG A 294 -22.72 17.97 -9.86
CA ARG A 294 -23.10 16.61 -10.20
C ARG A 294 -24.35 16.61 -11.07
N ILE A 295 -24.41 15.71 -12.05
CA ILE A 295 -25.61 15.46 -12.85
C ILE A 295 -26.62 14.69 -11.97
N GLU A 296 -27.80 15.28 -11.78
CA GLU A 296 -28.90 14.69 -10.98
C GLU A 296 -30.19 14.55 -11.77
N ARG A 297 -31.01 13.57 -11.35
CA ARG A 297 -32.38 13.39 -11.85
C ARG A 297 -33.31 14.35 -11.11
N LYS A 298 -34.05 15.17 -11.85
CA LYS A 298 -35.17 15.95 -11.33
C LYS A 298 -36.49 15.22 -11.67
N PRO A 299 -37.36 14.93 -10.68
CA PRO A 299 -38.70 14.45 -10.97
C PRO A 299 -39.45 15.53 -11.75
N VAL A 300 -40.09 15.14 -12.85
CA VAL A 300 -41.05 16.01 -13.53
C VAL A 300 -42.36 15.84 -12.80
N ASP A 301 -42.74 16.84 -11.99
CA ASP A 301 -44.06 16.87 -11.37
C ASP A 301 -45.10 17.15 -12.46
N THR A 302 -45.86 16.13 -12.86
CA THR A 302 -46.96 16.24 -13.84
C THR A 302 -48.19 16.98 -13.30
N LYS A 303 -48.02 17.84 -12.28
CA LYS A 303 -49.12 18.52 -11.56
C LYS A 303 -49.12 20.05 -11.67
N SER A 304 -48.29 20.65 -12.53
CA SER A 304 -48.28 22.10 -12.74
C SER A 304 -48.46 22.52 -14.20
N GLU A 305 -49.33 21.84 -14.94
CA GLU A 305 -50.08 22.51 -16.02
C GLU A 305 -51.37 23.01 -15.38
N ASN A 306 -51.32 24.21 -14.77
CA ASN A 306 -52.46 25.13 -14.74
C ASN A 306 -52.19 26.49 -14.09
N ASP A 307 -51.04 26.75 -13.44
CA ASP A 307 -50.78 28.09 -12.89
C ASP A 307 -49.33 28.53 -13.14
N SER A 308 -49.11 29.20 -14.27
CA SER A 308 -48.26 30.41 -14.42
C SER A 308 -48.09 30.73 -15.91
N GLU A 309 -49.00 31.56 -16.42
CA GLU A 309 -48.72 32.46 -17.53
C GLU A 309 -47.51 33.36 -17.21
N ILE A 310 -46.70 33.67 -18.23
CA ILE A 310 -45.56 34.63 -18.24
C ILE A 310 -44.25 34.01 -17.65
N GLU A 311 -43.21 33.59 -18.40
CA GLU A 311 -42.55 34.13 -19.60
C GLU A 311 -42.17 32.99 -20.57
N SER A 312 -42.72 33.00 -21.77
CA SER A 312 -42.23 32.18 -22.89
C SER A 312 -41.89 33.09 -24.06
N SER A 313 -40.61 33.36 -24.25
CA SER A 313 -40.09 34.03 -25.44
C SER A 313 -38.64 33.61 -25.70
N ALA A 314 -38.43 32.32 -25.91
CA ALA A 314 -37.20 31.81 -26.55
C ALA A 314 -37.31 30.37 -27.10
N VAL A 315 -38.36 29.60 -26.78
CA VAL A 315 -38.48 28.18 -27.19
C VAL A 315 -39.75 27.92 -28.01
N ARG A 316 -39.94 28.70 -29.08
CA ARG A 316 -40.89 28.37 -30.15
C ARG A 316 -40.20 28.58 -31.49
N LYS A 317 -39.36 27.63 -31.88
CA LYS A 317 -39.00 27.35 -33.29
C LYS A 317 -38.19 26.06 -33.34
N SER A 318 -38.90 24.93 -33.42
CA SER A 318 -38.45 23.68 -34.05
C SER A 318 -39.28 22.52 -33.49
N LEU A 319 -40.55 22.40 -33.89
CA LEU A 319 -41.22 21.10 -33.88
C LEU A 319 -42.43 21.10 -34.82
N ASP A 320 -42.15 21.20 -36.13
CA ASP A 320 -43.06 20.69 -37.15
C ASP A 320 -42.41 19.46 -37.79
N SER A 321 -42.86 18.29 -37.35
CA SER A 321 -42.76 17.03 -38.09
C SER A 321 -43.55 15.97 -37.33
N HIS A 322 -44.78 15.76 -37.78
CA HIS A 322 -45.66 14.66 -37.39
C HIS A 322 -44.96 13.29 -37.41
N ASN A 323 -45.01 12.58 -36.28
CA ASN A 323 -45.12 11.12 -36.22
C ASN A 323 -45.60 10.72 -34.80
N PRO A 324 -46.89 10.37 -34.61
CA PRO A 324 -47.43 10.02 -33.31
C PRO A 324 -47.26 8.51 -33.08
N THR A 325 -46.03 8.06 -32.83
CA THR A 325 -45.77 6.69 -32.33
C THR A 325 -44.38 6.64 -31.68
N CYS A 326 -44.18 7.39 -30.62
CA CYS A 326 -43.06 7.15 -29.71
C CYS A 326 -43.55 7.24 -28.27
N THR A 327 -43.49 6.09 -27.61
CA THR A 327 -43.82 5.82 -26.21
C THR A 327 -43.53 6.97 -25.25
N LYS A 328 -44.58 7.44 -24.54
CA LYS A 328 -44.51 8.12 -23.23
C LYS A 328 -43.70 7.29 -22.23
N ARG A 329 -42.37 7.32 -22.29
CA ARG A 329 -41.50 6.56 -21.38
C ARG A 329 -40.60 7.50 -20.59
N ASN A 330 -41.08 7.95 -19.43
CA ASN A 330 -40.29 8.49 -18.32
C ASN A 330 -39.08 9.37 -18.73
N SER A 331 -39.33 10.57 -19.28
CA SER A 331 -38.27 11.55 -19.49
C SER A 331 -37.85 12.14 -18.15
N ASN A 332 -36.88 11.50 -17.47
CA ASN A 332 -36.23 12.13 -16.33
C ASN A 332 -35.52 13.40 -16.83
N LEU A 333 -35.79 14.55 -16.21
CA LEU A 333 -35.04 15.77 -16.47
C LEU A 333 -33.69 15.69 -15.74
N TYR A 334 -32.61 16.10 -16.41
CA TYR A 334 -31.26 16.12 -15.84
C TYR A 334 -30.80 17.55 -15.59
N ILE A 335 -30.26 17.82 -14.41
CA ILE A 335 -29.76 19.15 -14.02
C ILE A 335 -28.35 19.06 -13.42
N TRP A 336 -27.57 20.13 -13.61
CA TRP A 336 -26.33 20.33 -12.84
C TRP A 336 -26.68 20.80 -11.44
N ARG A 337 -26.32 19.99 -10.44
CA ARG A 337 -26.52 20.32 -9.04
C ARG A 337 -25.19 20.65 -8.36
N SER A 338 -25.05 21.89 -7.91
CA SER A 338 -24.00 22.34 -6.99
C SER A 338 -24.24 21.81 -5.57
N TYR A 339 -23.36 22.14 -4.63
CA TYR A 339 -23.45 21.69 -3.25
C TYR A 339 -24.85 21.86 -2.59
N PRO A 340 -25.51 20.76 -2.16
CA PRO A 340 -26.88 20.82 -1.64
C PRO A 340 -27.04 21.48 -0.26
N GLU A 341 -28.20 22.11 -0.04
CA GLU A 341 -28.55 22.72 1.26
C GLU A 341 -29.06 21.70 2.28
N LYS A 342 -29.92 20.77 1.87
CA LYS A 342 -30.54 19.76 2.76
C LYS A 342 -29.51 18.73 3.20
N PHE A 343 -29.49 18.42 4.51
CA PHE A 343 -28.48 17.54 5.11
C PHE A 343 -28.37 16.17 4.43
N TRP A 344 -29.48 15.43 4.28
CA TRP A 344 -29.46 14.09 3.68
C TRP A 344 -29.01 14.08 2.23
N HIS A 345 -29.47 15.05 1.45
CA HIS A 345 -29.05 15.20 0.06
C HIS A 345 -27.57 15.57 -0.02
N ARG A 346 -27.09 16.42 0.88
CA ARG A 346 -25.66 16.76 0.98
C ARG A 346 -24.81 15.57 1.40
N LEU A 347 -25.26 14.75 2.34
CA LEU A 347 -24.55 13.53 2.75
C LEU A 347 -24.39 12.58 1.57
N GLU A 348 -25.48 12.33 0.84
CA GLU A 348 -25.46 11.47 -0.35
C GLU A 348 -24.60 12.07 -1.48
N TRP A 349 -24.71 13.37 -1.73
CA TRP A 349 -23.88 14.08 -2.72
C TRP A 349 -22.38 14.04 -2.35
N SER A 350 -22.06 14.23 -1.07
CA SER A 350 -20.69 14.22 -0.55
C SER A 350 -20.10 12.81 -0.55
N ALA A 351 -20.89 11.79 -0.22
CA ALA A 351 -20.49 10.39 -0.35
C ALA A 351 -20.24 10.04 -1.83
N GLY A 352 -21.12 10.50 -2.73
CA GLY A 352 -20.91 10.36 -4.17
C GLY A 352 -19.59 10.99 -4.63
N LEU A 353 -19.22 12.16 -4.11
CA LEU A 353 -17.95 12.81 -4.45
C LEU A 353 -16.75 12.05 -3.89
N LEU A 354 -16.85 11.60 -2.64
CA LEU A 354 -15.78 10.92 -1.94
C LEU A 354 -15.43 9.57 -2.57
N PHE A 355 -16.45 8.80 -2.97
CA PHE A 355 -16.30 7.44 -3.48
C PHE A 355 -16.25 7.33 -5.01
N ASN A 356 -16.65 8.38 -5.75
CA ASN A 356 -16.54 8.38 -7.21
C ASN A 356 -15.23 9.00 -7.68
N LEU A 357 -14.18 8.19 -7.71
CA LEU A 357 -12.82 8.64 -8.04
C LEU A 357 -12.65 9.00 -9.53
N ARG A 358 -13.53 8.49 -10.41
CA ARG A 358 -13.42 8.67 -11.87
C ARG A 358 -14.30 9.80 -12.43
N GLY A 359 -15.35 10.17 -11.71
CA GLY A 359 -16.17 11.35 -11.97
C GLY A 359 -17.07 11.35 -13.21
N PRO A 360 -17.67 10.24 -13.68
CA PRO A 360 -18.47 10.25 -14.91
C PRO A 360 -19.71 11.16 -14.84
N GLU A 361 -20.34 11.33 -13.68
CA GLU A 361 -21.49 12.23 -13.47
C GLU A 361 -21.08 13.63 -12.98
N TRP A 362 -19.79 13.92 -12.88
CA TRP A 362 -19.28 15.15 -12.30
C TRP A 362 -18.82 16.12 -13.40
N ASN A 363 -18.82 17.43 -13.10
CA ASN A 363 -18.36 18.46 -14.04
C ASN A 363 -16.86 18.37 -14.38
N TRP A 364 -16.09 17.61 -13.61
CA TRP A 364 -14.68 17.31 -13.89
C TRP A 364 -14.47 15.99 -14.68
N ARG A 365 -15.56 15.41 -15.22
CA ARG A 365 -15.53 14.24 -16.11
C ARG A 365 -14.42 14.36 -17.16
N ALA A 366 -13.58 13.35 -17.24
CA ALA A 366 -12.54 13.30 -18.25
C ALA A 366 -13.10 12.99 -19.65
N SER A 367 -12.57 13.64 -20.68
CA SER A 367 -13.04 13.51 -22.07
C SER A 367 -12.97 12.08 -22.64
N HIS A 368 -12.03 11.27 -22.15
CA HIS A 368 -11.86 9.88 -22.59
C HIS A 368 -12.97 8.93 -22.09
N LEU A 369 -13.78 9.33 -21.10
CA LEU A 369 -14.94 8.54 -20.64
C LEU A 369 -16.06 8.50 -21.69
N GLY A 370 -15.86 9.19 -22.81
CA GLY A 370 -16.83 9.38 -23.86
C GLY A 370 -17.73 10.58 -23.58
N PRO A 371 -18.38 11.08 -24.65
CA PRO A 371 -19.30 12.21 -24.58
C PRO A 371 -20.51 11.91 -23.68
N LEU A 372 -21.36 12.93 -23.49
CA LEU A 372 -22.70 12.74 -22.93
C LEU A 372 -23.71 12.44 -24.05
N PRO A 373 -24.81 11.73 -23.77
CA PRO A 373 -25.91 11.61 -24.72
C PRO A 373 -26.49 13.00 -25.06
N ARG A 374 -26.69 13.30 -26.36
CA ARG A 374 -27.24 14.59 -26.84
C ARG A 374 -28.44 15.11 -26.02
N PRO A 375 -29.49 14.32 -25.77
CA PRO A 375 -30.65 14.81 -25.00
C PRO A 375 -30.31 15.27 -23.58
N ILE A 376 -29.30 14.67 -22.95
CA ILE A 376 -28.83 15.06 -21.62
C ILE A 376 -27.94 16.30 -21.74
N HIS A 377 -27.09 16.33 -22.75
CA HIS A 377 -26.25 17.49 -23.04
C HIS A 377 -27.09 18.75 -23.29
N ASP A 378 -28.16 18.64 -24.08
CA ASP A 378 -29.09 19.72 -24.41
C ASP A 378 -29.83 20.24 -23.16
N GLN A 379 -30.21 19.35 -22.24
CA GLN A 379 -30.82 19.74 -20.95
C GLN A 379 -29.83 20.46 -20.02
N LEU A 380 -28.54 20.15 -20.14
CA LEU A 380 -27.49 20.71 -19.30
C LEU A 380 -26.84 21.98 -19.90
N HIS A 381 -27.22 22.36 -21.12
CA HIS A 381 -26.59 23.44 -21.90
C HIS A 381 -26.86 24.86 -21.36
N SER A 382 -27.74 25.04 -20.38
CA SER A 382 -27.93 26.33 -19.71
C SER A 382 -26.77 26.60 -18.72
N GLY A 383 -25.63 27.08 -19.25
CA GLY A 383 -24.75 27.98 -18.52
C GLY A 383 -23.32 27.55 -18.18
N PHE A 384 -22.72 26.48 -18.75
CA PHE A 384 -21.30 26.19 -18.43
C PHE A 384 -20.46 25.29 -19.36
N VAL A 385 -20.97 24.75 -20.48
CA VAL A 385 -20.34 23.55 -21.09
C VAL A 385 -20.12 23.63 -22.59
N ASP A 386 -19.05 24.33 -23.01
CA ASP A 386 -18.47 24.19 -24.38
C ASP A 386 -17.46 23.04 -24.49
N ARG A 387 -17.16 22.35 -23.37
CA ARG A 387 -16.05 21.38 -23.28
C ARG A 387 -16.44 19.91 -23.31
N ILE A 388 -17.73 19.57 -23.25
CA ILE A 388 -18.20 18.18 -23.26
C ILE A 388 -18.77 17.91 -24.65
N ASN A 389 -18.20 16.93 -25.36
CA ASN A 389 -18.76 16.51 -26.63
C ASN A 389 -20.08 15.77 -26.39
N ALA A 390 -20.97 15.78 -27.38
CA ALA A 390 -22.24 15.06 -27.35
C ALA A 390 -22.34 14.04 -28.49
N HIS A 391 -22.90 12.87 -28.21
CA HIS A 391 -23.20 11.85 -29.21
C HIS A 391 -24.66 11.41 -29.15
N GLU A 392 -25.16 10.87 -30.26
CA GLU A 392 -26.52 10.37 -30.34
C GLU A 392 -26.75 9.24 -29.33
N PRO A 393 -27.95 9.16 -28.70
CA PRO A 393 -28.29 8.12 -27.74
C PRO A 393 -28.06 6.70 -28.26
N SER A 394 -28.23 6.48 -29.56
CA SER A 394 -27.98 5.21 -30.28
C SER A 394 -26.54 4.72 -30.17
N THR A 395 -25.59 5.61 -29.90
CA THR A 395 -24.16 5.28 -29.74
C THR A 395 -23.88 4.61 -28.40
N TYR A 396 -24.77 4.76 -27.41
CA TYR A 396 -24.55 4.20 -26.07
C TYR A 396 -25.14 2.80 -25.96
N PRO A 397 -24.38 1.83 -25.44
CA PRO A 397 -24.94 0.50 -25.23
C PRO A 397 -26.04 0.54 -24.17
N SER A 398 -27.01 -0.37 -24.29
CA SER A 398 -28.04 -0.54 -23.26
C SER A 398 -27.42 -0.91 -21.90
N GLY A 399 -28.09 -0.54 -20.80
CA GLY A 399 -27.65 -0.91 -19.45
C GLY A 399 -27.48 -2.42 -19.26
N LYS A 400 -28.40 -3.22 -19.84
CA LYS A 400 -28.30 -4.69 -19.84
C LYS A 400 -27.06 -5.19 -20.57
N TYR A 401 -26.72 -4.59 -21.71
CA TYR A 401 -25.50 -4.95 -22.43
C TYR A 401 -24.23 -4.60 -21.63
N ARG A 402 -24.16 -3.39 -21.05
CA ARG A 402 -23.04 -2.98 -20.17
C ARG A 402 -22.86 -3.95 -19.01
N LEU A 403 -23.96 -4.36 -18.38
CA LEU A 403 -23.93 -5.33 -17.28
C LEU A 403 -23.43 -6.71 -17.74
N ARG A 404 -23.88 -7.23 -18.89
CA ARG A 404 -23.36 -8.48 -19.47
C ARG A 404 -21.87 -8.41 -19.75
N VAL A 405 -21.39 -7.30 -20.32
CA VAL A 405 -19.97 -7.09 -20.58
C VAL A 405 -19.17 -7.04 -19.28
N ALA A 406 -19.69 -6.39 -18.24
CA ALA A 406 -19.06 -6.36 -16.93
C ALA A 406 -18.97 -7.76 -16.29
N PHE A 407 -20.04 -8.54 -16.30
CA PHE A 407 -20.01 -9.93 -15.82
C PHE A 407 -19.03 -10.80 -16.63
N ARG A 408 -18.99 -10.64 -17.96
CA ARG A 408 -18.02 -11.34 -18.80
C ARG A 408 -16.58 -10.98 -18.42
N LYS A 409 -16.29 -9.69 -18.23
CA LYS A 409 -14.97 -9.20 -17.80
C LYS A 409 -14.60 -9.72 -16.41
N PHE A 410 -15.54 -9.67 -15.46
CA PHE A 410 -15.39 -10.24 -14.13
C PHE A 410 -15.01 -11.73 -14.20
N PHE A 411 -15.78 -12.52 -14.95
CA PHE A 411 -15.59 -13.96 -15.08
C PHE A 411 -14.27 -14.31 -15.78
N ILE A 412 -13.94 -13.65 -16.90
CA ILE A 412 -12.66 -13.85 -17.59
C ILE A 412 -11.50 -13.50 -16.66
N SER A 413 -11.57 -12.35 -15.99
CA SER A 413 -10.50 -11.91 -15.09
C SER A 413 -10.34 -12.86 -13.91
N TYR A 414 -11.45 -13.39 -13.36
CA TYR A 414 -11.44 -14.42 -12.32
C TYR A 414 -10.68 -15.66 -12.78
N LEU A 415 -11.04 -16.23 -13.93
CA LEU A 415 -10.40 -17.44 -14.46
C LEU A 415 -8.92 -17.20 -14.78
N VAL A 416 -8.59 -16.06 -15.38
CA VAL A 416 -7.20 -15.71 -15.69
C VAL A 416 -6.38 -15.54 -14.41
N LEU A 417 -6.93 -14.91 -13.38
CA LEU A 417 -6.25 -14.80 -12.08
C LEU A 417 -6.05 -16.17 -11.43
N ASP A 418 -7.03 -17.08 -11.52
CA ASP A 418 -6.86 -18.45 -11.02
C ASP A 418 -5.75 -19.20 -11.77
N ILE A 419 -5.72 -19.08 -13.11
CA ILE A 419 -4.67 -19.65 -13.97
C ILE A 419 -3.29 -19.08 -13.61
N LEU A 420 -3.15 -17.75 -13.62
CA LEU A 420 -1.90 -17.08 -13.28
C LEU A 420 -1.44 -17.51 -11.89
N LYS A 421 -2.36 -17.52 -10.92
CA LYS A 421 -2.05 -17.87 -9.54
C LYS A 421 -1.53 -19.29 -9.42
N VAL A 422 -2.29 -20.28 -9.88
CA VAL A 422 -2.02 -21.70 -9.65
C VAL A 422 -0.87 -22.20 -10.52
N ILE A 423 -0.84 -21.81 -11.79
CA ILE A 423 0.12 -22.34 -12.76
C ILE A 423 1.45 -21.60 -12.72
N ILE A 424 1.44 -20.27 -12.52
CA ILE A 424 2.64 -19.44 -12.70
C ILE A 424 3.17 -18.89 -11.36
N LEU A 425 2.34 -18.15 -10.61
CA LEU A 425 2.80 -17.40 -9.44
C LEU A 425 3.10 -18.31 -8.25
N MET A 426 2.23 -19.29 -7.98
CA MET A 426 2.43 -20.20 -6.86
C MET A 426 3.64 -21.10 -7.02
N PRO A 427 3.94 -21.69 -8.18
CA PRO A 427 5.05 -22.63 -8.29
C PRO A 427 6.43 -21.95 -8.34
N ASP A 428 6.51 -20.74 -8.87
CA ASP A 428 7.77 -20.02 -9.09
C ASP A 428 8.35 -19.40 -7.79
N PRO A 429 9.60 -19.73 -7.40
CA PRO A 429 10.27 -19.16 -6.24
C PRO A 429 10.42 -17.62 -6.25
N TYR A 430 10.51 -17.00 -7.43
CA TYR A 430 10.60 -15.54 -7.56
C TYR A 430 9.34 -14.88 -7.01
N PHE A 431 8.15 -15.33 -7.44
CA PHE A 431 6.87 -14.77 -6.98
C PHE A 431 6.58 -15.06 -5.50
N ARG A 432 7.25 -16.06 -4.91
CA ARG A 432 7.24 -16.31 -3.47
C ARG A 432 8.19 -15.39 -2.69
N GLY A 433 9.01 -14.58 -3.36
CA GLY A 433 10.03 -13.73 -2.74
C GLY A 433 11.24 -14.49 -2.20
N LEU A 434 11.44 -15.74 -2.62
CA LEU A 434 12.52 -16.60 -2.12
C LEU A 434 13.82 -16.47 -2.92
N THR A 435 13.74 -16.07 -4.19
CA THR A 435 14.90 -15.94 -5.07
C THR A 435 14.94 -14.56 -5.75
N PRO A 436 16.15 -14.00 -5.96
CA PRO A 436 16.31 -12.81 -6.80
C PRO A 436 15.89 -13.06 -8.26
N ALA A 437 15.51 -12.00 -8.97
CA ALA A 437 15.13 -12.07 -10.39
C ALA A 437 16.26 -12.58 -11.32
N GLU A 438 17.51 -12.50 -10.87
CA GLU A 438 18.70 -12.95 -11.62
C GLU A 438 18.97 -14.45 -11.50
N SER A 439 18.25 -15.14 -10.62
CA SER A 439 18.40 -16.59 -10.43
C SER A 439 17.85 -17.38 -11.62
N LEU A 440 18.44 -18.54 -11.89
CA LEU A 440 17.90 -19.52 -12.84
C LEU A 440 16.51 -19.95 -12.37
N SER A 441 15.48 -19.51 -13.09
CA SER A 441 14.09 -19.88 -12.78
C SER A 441 13.69 -21.14 -13.57
N PRO A 442 13.10 -22.15 -12.91
CA PRO A 442 12.50 -23.27 -13.62
C PRO A 442 11.37 -22.75 -14.53
N PHE A 443 11.21 -23.32 -15.72
CA PHE A 443 10.16 -22.93 -16.66
C PHE A 443 8.78 -22.89 -15.97
N PRO A 444 7.90 -21.91 -16.28
CA PRO A 444 6.64 -21.66 -15.53
C PRO A 444 5.59 -22.77 -15.63
N PHE A 445 5.95 -23.92 -16.18
CA PHE A 445 5.16 -25.13 -16.10
C PHE A 445 5.94 -26.14 -15.27
N PHE A 446 5.56 -26.26 -14.00
CA PHE A 446 6.06 -27.29 -13.08
C PHE A 446 5.92 -28.73 -13.63
N TYR A 447 5.13 -28.92 -14.69
CA TYR A 447 4.98 -30.19 -15.44
C TYR A 447 6.15 -30.49 -16.40
N PHE A 448 6.97 -29.49 -16.74
CA PHE A 448 8.16 -29.65 -17.58
C PHE A 448 9.41 -29.28 -16.77
N THR A 449 9.73 -30.10 -15.76
CA THR A 449 10.83 -29.89 -14.79
C THR A 449 12.24 -29.86 -15.41
N ASN A 450 12.39 -30.19 -16.69
CA ASN A 450 13.69 -30.35 -17.36
C ASN A 450 14.11 -29.15 -18.22
N LEU A 451 13.35 -28.05 -18.24
CA LEU A 451 13.73 -26.82 -18.95
C LEU A 451 14.05 -25.69 -17.97
N THR A 452 15.29 -25.22 -18.02
CA THR A 452 15.72 -23.97 -17.38
C THR A 452 15.73 -22.86 -18.42
N LEU A 453 15.13 -21.72 -18.08
CA LEU A 453 15.19 -20.55 -18.96
C LEU A 453 16.51 -19.82 -18.78
N HIS A 454 17.00 -19.25 -19.87
CA HIS A 454 18.08 -18.26 -19.78
C HIS A 454 17.61 -17.08 -18.89
N PRO A 455 18.45 -16.55 -17.97
CA PRO A 455 18.04 -15.56 -16.97
C PRO A 455 17.31 -14.33 -17.55
N ILE A 456 17.75 -13.84 -18.70
CA ILE A 456 17.11 -12.69 -19.39
C ILE A 456 15.66 -13.00 -19.77
N ILE A 457 15.39 -14.21 -20.25
CA ILE A 457 14.04 -14.63 -20.65
C ILE A 457 13.18 -14.82 -19.40
N ALA A 458 13.72 -15.43 -18.34
CA ALA A 458 13.03 -15.56 -17.06
C ALA A 458 12.60 -14.19 -16.50
N GLN A 459 13.50 -13.21 -16.48
CA GLN A 459 13.19 -11.84 -16.06
C GLN A 459 12.10 -11.19 -16.91
N LEU A 460 12.16 -11.37 -18.23
CA LEU A 460 11.14 -10.86 -19.14
C LEU A 460 9.77 -11.48 -18.81
N CYS A 461 9.72 -12.79 -18.61
CA CYS A 461 8.52 -13.52 -18.21
C CYS A 461 8.00 -13.04 -16.85
N HIS A 462 8.85 -12.91 -15.84
CA HIS A 462 8.47 -12.41 -14.51
C HIS A 462 7.80 -11.04 -14.58
N ARG A 463 8.40 -10.11 -15.30
CA ARG A 463 7.86 -8.75 -15.50
C ARG A 463 6.53 -8.76 -16.26
N LEU A 464 6.40 -9.60 -17.30
CA LEU A 464 5.15 -9.75 -18.05
C LEU A 464 4.04 -10.35 -17.17
N TYR A 465 4.32 -11.43 -16.45
CA TYR A 465 3.33 -12.07 -15.59
C TYR A 465 2.92 -11.17 -14.43
N SER A 466 3.84 -10.39 -13.84
CA SER A 466 3.49 -9.34 -12.89
C SER A 466 2.53 -8.32 -13.51
N ALA A 467 2.87 -7.78 -14.68
CA ALA A 467 2.03 -6.77 -15.35
C ALA A 467 0.63 -7.30 -15.70
N ILE A 468 0.56 -8.52 -16.27
CA ILE A 468 -0.70 -9.19 -16.61
C ILE A 468 -1.52 -9.44 -15.34
N SER A 469 -0.89 -9.90 -14.26
CA SER A 469 -1.57 -10.17 -12.98
C SER A 469 -2.16 -8.88 -12.39
N VAL A 470 -1.42 -7.76 -12.37
CA VAL A 470 -1.95 -6.47 -11.93
C VAL A 470 -3.11 -6.01 -12.81
N TYR A 471 -2.97 -6.12 -14.14
CA TYR A 471 -4.01 -5.72 -15.08
C TYR A 471 -5.32 -6.47 -14.82
N PHE A 472 -5.28 -7.80 -14.73
CA PHE A 472 -6.48 -8.61 -14.48
C PHE A 472 -7.02 -8.46 -13.06
N ALA A 473 -6.17 -8.21 -12.06
CA ALA A 473 -6.63 -7.90 -10.70
C ALA A 473 -7.43 -6.59 -10.66
N LEU A 474 -6.97 -5.56 -11.37
CA LEU A 474 -7.70 -4.30 -11.50
C LEU A 474 -8.98 -4.44 -12.32
N GLU A 475 -8.95 -5.16 -13.44
CA GLU A 475 -10.16 -5.42 -14.24
C GLU A 475 -11.20 -6.22 -13.43
N PHE A 476 -10.76 -7.22 -12.68
CA PHE A 476 -11.60 -8.00 -11.76
C PHE A 476 -12.30 -7.10 -10.74
N VAL A 477 -11.55 -6.32 -9.96
CA VAL A 477 -12.12 -5.46 -8.91
C VAL A 477 -12.99 -4.35 -9.50
N THR A 478 -12.55 -3.70 -10.59
CA THR A 478 -13.30 -2.57 -11.15
C THR A 478 -14.56 -2.99 -11.91
N SER A 479 -14.63 -4.24 -12.39
CA SER A 479 -15.86 -4.79 -12.97
C SER A 479 -17.00 -4.96 -11.97
N LEU A 480 -16.69 -5.01 -10.66
CA LEU A 480 -17.71 -5.04 -9.59
C LEU A 480 -18.55 -3.77 -9.55
N ASN A 481 -17.98 -2.61 -9.93
CA ASN A 481 -18.68 -1.32 -9.88
C ASN A 481 -19.99 -1.33 -10.73
N PRO A 482 -19.96 -1.61 -12.05
CA PRO A 482 -21.21 -1.78 -12.80
C PRO A 482 -22.04 -2.98 -12.34
N ILE A 483 -21.43 -4.09 -11.89
CA ILE A 483 -22.21 -5.24 -11.40
C ILE A 483 -23.11 -4.86 -10.22
N PHE A 484 -22.57 -4.13 -9.24
CA PHE A 484 -23.34 -3.69 -8.09
C PHE A 484 -24.21 -2.48 -8.40
N PHE A 485 -23.65 -1.34 -8.83
CA PHE A 485 -24.43 -0.10 -8.92
C PHE A 485 -25.41 -0.09 -10.10
N LEU A 486 -24.97 -0.52 -11.29
CA LEU A 486 -25.88 -0.62 -12.45
C LEU A 486 -26.82 -1.81 -12.28
N GLY A 487 -26.32 -2.96 -11.80
CA GLY A 487 -27.13 -4.16 -11.57
C GLY A 487 -28.26 -3.92 -10.57
N LEU A 488 -27.96 -3.38 -9.39
CA LEU A 488 -28.97 -3.04 -8.38
C LEU A 488 -29.93 -1.95 -8.89
N SER A 489 -29.44 -0.94 -9.61
CA SER A 489 -30.33 0.09 -10.16
C SER A 489 -31.25 -0.42 -11.26
N LEU A 490 -30.87 -1.47 -12.00
CA LEU A 490 -31.73 -2.11 -13.00
C LEU A 490 -32.71 -3.10 -12.37
N ALA A 491 -32.30 -3.80 -11.30
CA ALA A 491 -33.16 -4.73 -10.56
C ALA A 491 -34.22 -3.99 -9.73
N PHE A 492 -33.84 -2.88 -9.09
CA PHE A 492 -34.70 -2.10 -8.18
C PHE A 492 -34.76 -0.62 -8.59
N PRO A 493 -35.36 -0.29 -9.75
CA PRO A 493 -35.29 1.05 -10.33
C PRO A 493 -35.97 2.12 -9.47
N ASN A 494 -37.04 1.78 -8.73
CA ASN A 494 -37.75 2.75 -7.88
C ASN A 494 -36.95 3.03 -6.60
N GLU A 495 -36.40 2.00 -5.96
CA GLU A 495 -35.59 2.16 -4.75
C GLU A 495 -34.29 2.90 -5.04
N ALA A 496 -33.62 2.58 -6.17
CA ALA A 496 -32.44 3.31 -6.61
C ALA A 496 -32.72 4.80 -6.95
N LYS A 497 -33.96 5.15 -7.32
CA LYS A 497 -34.38 6.55 -7.51
C LYS A 497 -34.69 7.26 -6.21
N LYS A 498 -35.22 6.55 -5.21
CA LYS A 498 -35.46 7.10 -3.87
C LYS A 498 -34.17 7.30 -3.08
N LEU A 499 -33.22 6.38 -3.22
CA LEU A 499 -31.97 6.37 -2.45
C LEU A 499 -31.00 7.49 -2.86
N THR A 500 -30.91 7.80 -4.16
CA THR A 500 -29.94 8.77 -4.68
C THR A 500 -30.49 9.56 -5.85
N ALA A 501 -30.15 10.85 -5.90
CA ALA A 501 -30.44 11.71 -7.05
C ALA A 501 -29.55 11.38 -8.26
N ALA A 502 -28.39 10.74 -8.04
CA ALA A 502 -27.45 10.36 -9.09
C ALA A 502 -28.07 9.28 -10.02
N PRO A 503 -27.91 9.39 -11.34
CA PRO A 503 -28.56 8.48 -12.28
C PRO A 503 -27.86 7.12 -12.42
N LEU A 504 -27.72 6.36 -11.34
CA LEU A 504 -26.98 5.08 -11.29
C LEU A 504 -27.45 4.03 -12.32
N GLY A 505 -28.68 4.13 -12.81
CA GLY A 505 -29.21 3.25 -13.87
C GLY A 505 -28.78 3.64 -15.29
N ALA A 506 -28.06 4.75 -15.46
CA ALA A 506 -27.66 5.27 -16.76
C ALA A 506 -26.39 4.59 -17.27
N SER A 507 -26.46 3.97 -18.45
CA SER A 507 -25.36 3.17 -19.01
C SER A 507 -24.12 3.99 -19.37
N TRP A 508 -24.25 5.30 -19.61
CA TRP A 508 -23.14 6.20 -19.95
C TRP A 508 -22.23 6.55 -18.74
N LEU A 509 -22.64 6.20 -17.52
CA LEU A 509 -21.78 6.32 -16.33
C LEU A 509 -20.68 5.25 -16.31
N TYR A 510 -20.96 4.08 -16.88
CA TYR A 510 -20.11 2.90 -16.79
C TYR A 510 -19.30 2.69 -18.06
N SER A 511 -18.42 3.66 -18.35
CA SER A 511 -17.39 3.48 -19.38
C SER A 511 -16.34 2.46 -18.93
N ASP A 512 -15.70 1.79 -19.88
CA ASP A 512 -14.68 0.78 -19.59
C ASP A 512 -13.53 1.38 -18.77
N THR A 513 -13.07 0.65 -17.76
CA THR A 513 -11.97 1.07 -16.87
C THR A 513 -10.70 1.35 -17.68
N PHE A 514 -10.29 0.39 -18.50
CA PHE A 514 -9.19 0.54 -19.44
C PHE A 514 -9.70 1.00 -20.81
N GLY A 515 -8.97 1.91 -21.43
CA GLY A 515 -9.24 2.36 -22.80
C GLY A 515 -8.85 1.33 -23.86
N PRO A 516 -8.91 1.68 -25.16
CA PRO A 516 -8.32 0.84 -26.20
C PRO A 516 -6.80 0.78 -26.03
N PHE A 517 -6.20 -0.41 -26.14
CA PHE A 517 -4.76 -0.60 -25.97
C PHE A 517 -3.96 -0.12 -27.19
N PHE A 518 -4.22 -0.71 -28.36
CA PHE A 518 -3.36 -0.56 -29.52
C PHE A 518 -3.29 0.87 -30.05
N THR A 519 -4.43 1.53 -30.30
CA THR A 519 -4.42 2.84 -30.96
C THR A 519 -3.67 3.92 -30.17
N PRO A 520 -3.94 4.14 -28.86
CA PRO A 520 -3.18 5.11 -28.08
C PRO A 520 -1.70 4.76 -27.94
N VAL A 521 -1.36 3.48 -27.72
CA VAL A 521 0.05 3.08 -27.57
C VAL A 521 0.83 3.24 -28.88
N LEU A 522 0.24 2.83 -30.00
CA LEU A 522 0.88 2.93 -31.32
C LEU A 522 0.99 4.37 -31.80
N ASP A 523 -0.04 5.20 -31.61
CA ASP A 523 -0.03 6.58 -32.13
C ASP A 523 0.63 7.59 -31.15
N GLU A 524 0.45 7.43 -29.85
CA GLU A 524 0.89 8.41 -28.82
C GLU A 524 2.01 7.90 -27.91
N GLY A 525 2.40 6.63 -27.99
CA GLY A 525 3.50 6.06 -27.20
C GLY A 525 3.18 5.95 -25.70
N LEU A 526 4.15 6.27 -24.83
CA LEU A 526 3.98 6.15 -23.38
C LEU A 526 2.88 7.08 -22.85
N ALA A 527 2.74 8.27 -23.44
CA ALA A 527 1.68 9.22 -23.11
C ALA A 527 0.28 8.63 -23.39
N GLY A 528 0.13 7.88 -24.50
CA GLY A 528 -1.11 7.18 -24.83
C GLY A 528 -1.36 5.98 -23.90
N CYS A 529 -0.31 5.21 -23.61
CA CYS A 529 -0.34 4.07 -22.68
C CYS A 529 -0.90 4.50 -21.31
N TRP A 530 -0.27 5.50 -20.69
CA TRP A 530 -0.64 5.94 -19.33
C TRP A 530 -1.79 6.93 -19.29
N GLY A 531 -2.02 7.72 -20.35
CA GLY A 531 -3.00 8.81 -20.36
C GLY A 531 -4.36 8.47 -20.98
N ARG A 532 -4.46 7.36 -21.71
CA ARG A 532 -5.69 6.92 -22.39
C ARG A 532 -6.05 5.45 -22.15
N TRP A 533 -5.07 4.54 -22.11
CA TRP A 533 -5.33 3.11 -21.89
C TRP A 533 -5.43 2.73 -20.41
N TRP A 534 -4.44 3.08 -19.60
CA TRP A 534 -4.38 2.70 -18.18
C TRP A 534 -5.55 3.30 -17.37
N HIS A 535 -6.06 2.61 -16.34
CA HIS A 535 -7.38 2.79 -15.69
C HIS A 535 -7.89 4.21 -15.33
N GLN A 536 -7.05 5.24 -15.26
CA GLN A 536 -7.40 6.65 -14.98
C GLN A 536 -8.16 6.94 -13.66
N ILE A 537 -8.32 5.97 -12.76
CA ILE A 537 -9.11 6.09 -11.52
C ILE A 537 -8.64 7.25 -10.64
N PHE A 538 -7.33 7.52 -10.59
CA PHE A 538 -6.74 8.52 -9.70
C PHE A 538 -6.48 9.88 -10.36
N ARG A 539 -6.86 10.03 -11.63
CA ARG A 539 -6.42 11.15 -12.48
C ARG A 539 -6.78 12.51 -11.90
N TYR A 540 -7.99 12.69 -11.38
CA TYR A 540 -8.43 14.01 -10.92
C TYR A 540 -7.60 14.52 -9.74
N GLY A 541 -7.34 13.67 -8.73
CA GLY A 541 -6.52 14.04 -7.58
C GLY A 541 -5.11 14.48 -7.98
N PHE A 542 -4.49 13.74 -8.90
CA PHE A 542 -3.16 14.06 -9.43
C PHE A 542 -3.14 15.38 -10.23
N VAL A 543 -4.12 15.58 -11.10
CA VAL A 543 -4.24 16.78 -11.94
C VAL A 543 -4.59 18.02 -11.09
N ALA A 544 -5.43 17.87 -10.08
CA ALA A 544 -5.77 18.95 -9.15
C ALA A 544 -4.54 19.40 -8.34
N SER A 545 -3.73 18.45 -7.89
CA SER A 545 -2.46 18.73 -7.22
C SER A 545 -1.50 19.53 -8.11
N ALA A 546 -1.38 19.15 -9.39
CA ALA A 546 -0.57 19.89 -10.35
C ALA A 546 -1.10 21.30 -10.62
N ARG A 547 -2.43 21.48 -10.70
CA ARG A 547 -3.07 22.80 -10.84
C ARG A 547 -2.76 23.70 -9.65
N TRP A 548 -2.85 23.15 -8.44
CA TRP A 548 -2.54 23.89 -7.24
C TRP A 548 -1.08 24.33 -7.21
N ILE A 549 -0.13 23.45 -7.58
CA ILE A 549 1.28 23.83 -7.72
C ILE A 549 1.48 24.96 -8.74
N LEU A 550 0.80 24.89 -9.89
CA LEU A 550 0.86 25.97 -10.88
C LEU A 550 0.26 27.28 -10.37
N SER A 551 -0.76 27.22 -9.50
CA SER A 551 -1.43 28.41 -8.96
C SER A 551 -0.57 29.21 -7.98
N VAL A 552 0.44 28.57 -7.37
CA VAL A 552 1.37 29.24 -6.45
C VAL A 552 2.64 29.76 -7.14
N LEU A 553 2.85 29.42 -8.41
CA LEU A 553 3.99 29.91 -9.20
C LEU A 553 3.72 31.31 -9.78
N PRO A 554 4.77 32.10 -10.08
CA PRO A 554 4.62 33.39 -10.76
C PRO A 554 3.87 33.24 -12.10
N ALA A 555 2.95 34.17 -12.39
CA ALA A 555 2.03 34.08 -13.54
C ALA A 555 2.74 33.86 -14.89
N GLY A 556 3.91 34.48 -15.10
CA GLY A 556 4.72 34.28 -16.31
C GLY A 556 5.21 32.84 -16.46
N LEU A 557 5.61 32.20 -15.36
CA LEU A 557 6.08 30.81 -15.37
C LEU A 557 4.90 29.82 -15.46
N ALA A 558 3.83 30.09 -14.70
CA ALA A 558 2.63 29.26 -14.67
C ALA A 558 1.86 29.24 -16.00
N SER A 559 1.95 30.30 -16.80
CA SER A 559 1.31 30.38 -18.12
C SER A 559 2.13 29.70 -19.22
N HIS A 560 3.44 29.49 -19.02
CA HIS A 560 4.32 28.89 -20.02
C HIS A 560 3.93 27.42 -20.31
N LEU A 561 3.68 27.11 -21.59
CA LEU A 561 3.10 25.82 -22.01
C LEU A 561 3.96 24.62 -21.57
N GLN A 562 5.28 24.71 -21.70
CA GLN A 562 6.18 23.62 -21.32
C GLN A 562 6.22 23.40 -19.82
N VAL A 563 6.21 24.49 -19.03
CA VAL A 563 6.18 24.40 -17.56
C VAL A 563 4.91 23.68 -17.15
N ARG A 564 3.75 24.13 -17.65
CA ARG A 564 2.47 23.48 -17.38
C ARG A 564 2.50 21.99 -17.71
N ARG A 565 2.95 21.63 -18.92
CA ARG A 565 3.02 20.23 -19.36
C ARG A 565 3.92 19.38 -18.46
N VAL A 566 5.13 19.86 -18.17
CA VAL A 566 6.09 19.17 -17.29
C VAL A 566 5.52 19.03 -15.89
N THR A 567 4.94 20.07 -15.31
CA THR A 567 4.32 20.01 -13.98
C THR A 567 3.19 18.99 -13.93
N TYR A 568 2.27 18.98 -14.90
CA TYR A 568 1.19 17.98 -14.93
C TYR A 568 1.71 16.54 -15.00
N VAL A 569 2.70 16.28 -15.86
CA VAL A 569 3.26 14.94 -16.03
C VAL A 569 4.03 14.52 -14.77
N MET A 570 4.98 15.34 -14.31
CA MET A 570 5.84 14.99 -13.18
C MET A 570 5.05 14.86 -11.87
N VAL A 571 4.14 15.78 -11.58
CA VAL A 571 3.33 15.71 -10.35
C VAL A 571 2.46 14.45 -10.35
N ALA A 572 1.84 14.12 -11.48
CA ALA A 572 0.99 12.93 -11.55
C ALA A 572 1.78 11.63 -11.31
N PHE A 573 2.95 11.50 -11.94
CA PHE A 573 3.77 10.30 -11.79
C PHE A 573 4.52 10.23 -10.45
N CYS A 574 4.96 11.34 -9.89
CA CYS A 574 5.54 11.38 -8.54
C CYS A 574 4.50 11.06 -7.46
N LEU A 575 3.25 11.56 -7.59
CA LEU A 575 2.17 11.19 -6.66
C LEU A 575 1.77 9.73 -6.81
N SER A 576 1.73 9.20 -8.04
CA SER A 576 1.56 7.76 -8.27
C SER A 576 2.67 6.96 -7.58
N GLY A 577 3.93 7.37 -7.77
CA GLY A 577 5.08 6.74 -7.11
C GLY A 577 4.99 6.80 -5.59
N PHE A 578 4.58 7.95 -5.02
CA PHE A 578 4.39 8.12 -3.59
C PHE A 578 3.36 7.13 -3.03
N VAL A 579 2.21 6.99 -3.70
CA VAL A 579 1.15 6.06 -3.31
C VAL A 579 1.65 4.61 -3.29
N HIS A 580 2.40 4.21 -4.32
CA HIS A 580 2.96 2.85 -4.41
C HIS A 580 4.13 2.60 -3.44
N ALA A 581 4.93 3.63 -3.13
CA ALA A 581 5.97 3.57 -2.12
C ALA A 581 5.40 3.40 -0.72
N CYS A 582 4.31 4.10 -0.39
CA CYS A 582 3.60 3.89 0.87
C CYS A 582 3.09 2.45 0.98
N GLY A 583 2.58 1.85 -0.11
CA GLY A 583 2.23 0.43 -0.13
C GLY A 583 3.42 -0.47 0.20
N SER A 584 4.56 -0.21 -0.43
CA SER A 584 5.81 -0.94 -0.20
C SER A 584 6.31 -0.82 1.25
N ILE A 585 6.22 0.37 1.87
CA ILE A 585 6.60 0.64 3.28
C ILE A 585 5.77 -0.17 4.28
N THR A 586 4.49 -0.37 3.98
CA THR A 586 3.56 -1.09 4.87
C THR A 586 3.66 -2.60 4.78
N GLN A 587 4.56 -3.13 3.96
CA GLN A 587 4.87 -4.55 3.95
C GLN A 587 5.79 -4.93 5.12
N ILE A 588 5.79 -6.22 5.47
CA ILE A 588 6.58 -6.74 6.60
C ILE A 588 8.03 -7.01 6.20
N GLU A 589 8.26 -7.38 4.94
CA GLU A 589 9.62 -7.60 4.45
C GLU A 589 10.36 -6.31 4.13
N ASP A 590 11.67 -6.45 4.05
CA ASP A 590 12.56 -5.40 3.57
C ASP A 590 12.35 -5.19 2.07
N THR A 591 11.60 -4.13 1.73
CA THR A 591 11.27 -3.72 0.37
C THR A 591 12.13 -2.53 -0.06
N SER A 592 11.91 -2.03 -1.27
CA SER A 592 12.59 -0.87 -1.85
C SER A 592 11.59 0.22 -2.23
N PRO A 593 10.97 0.93 -1.26
CA PRO A 593 9.93 1.91 -1.54
C PRO A 593 10.36 3.05 -2.46
N VAL A 594 11.57 3.59 -2.24
CA VAL A 594 12.07 4.74 -2.99
C VAL A 594 12.76 4.30 -4.29
N SER A 595 13.74 3.41 -4.20
CA SER A 595 14.53 2.94 -5.34
C SER A 595 13.77 1.96 -6.26
N GLY A 596 12.73 1.30 -5.77
CA GLY A 596 11.88 0.39 -6.55
C GLY A 596 10.61 1.09 -7.03
N THR A 597 9.57 1.08 -6.20
CA THR A 597 8.22 1.50 -6.60
C THR A 597 8.12 2.98 -6.94
N PHE A 598 8.62 3.90 -6.10
CA PHE A 598 8.58 5.33 -6.40
C PHE A 598 9.33 5.66 -7.70
N LEU A 599 10.56 5.15 -7.83
CA LEU A 599 11.41 5.41 -8.98
C LEU A 599 10.76 4.90 -10.28
N PHE A 600 10.16 3.70 -10.27
CA PHE A 600 9.44 3.16 -11.43
C PHE A 600 8.41 4.15 -11.98
N PHE A 601 7.54 4.67 -11.12
CA PHE A 601 6.49 5.59 -11.56
C PHE A 601 7.04 6.96 -11.95
N ALA A 602 7.98 7.52 -11.18
CA ALA A 602 8.61 8.81 -11.50
C ALA A 602 9.31 8.77 -12.87
N LEU A 603 9.99 7.66 -13.19
CA LEU A 603 10.65 7.46 -14.48
C LEU A 603 9.68 7.47 -15.66
N GLN A 604 8.41 7.08 -15.49
CA GLN A 604 7.42 7.16 -16.57
C GLN A 604 7.17 8.62 -16.99
N GLY A 605 7.15 9.55 -16.02
CA GLY A 605 7.03 10.97 -16.31
C GLY A 605 8.21 11.51 -17.11
N VAL A 606 9.43 11.15 -16.69
CA VAL A 606 10.68 11.50 -17.40
C VAL A 606 10.68 10.94 -18.82
N ALA A 607 10.31 9.67 -18.98
CA ALA A 607 10.24 8.99 -20.27
C ALA A 607 9.27 9.66 -21.23
N ILE A 608 8.08 10.04 -20.74
CA ILE A 608 7.08 10.77 -21.53
C ILE A 608 7.64 12.12 -21.98
N ILE A 609 8.30 12.86 -21.10
CA ILE A 609 8.89 14.17 -21.45
C ILE A 609 10.01 13.99 -22.49
N ALA A 610 10.89 13.00 -22.30
CA ALA A 610 11.97 12.69 -23.21
C ALA A 610 11.43 12.24 -24.59
N GLU A 611 10.43 11.36 -24.62
CA GLU A 611 9.76 10.91 -25.84
C GLU A 611 9.11 12.09 -26.58
N GLN A 612 8.42 12.98 -25.87
CA GLN A 612 7.82 14.18 -26.45
C GLN A 612 8.89 15.11 -27.02
N PHE A 613 9.97 15.37 -26.27
CA PHE A 613 11.07 16.19 -26.73
C PHE A 613 11.74 15.61 -27.99
N PHE A 614 11.96 14.29 -28.02
CA PHE A 614 12.48 13.61 -29.20
C PHE A 614 11.54 13.81 -30.41
N LYS A 615 10.24 13.58 -30.22
CA LYS A 615 9.23 13.71 -31.29
C LYS A 615 9.09 15.13 -31.82
N THR A 616 9.20 16.15 -30.97
CA THR A 616 8.98 17.56 -31.37
C THR A 616 10.25 18.28 -31.80
N SER A 617 11.40 17.94 -31.23
CA SER A 617 12.62 18.73 -31.36
C SER A 617 13.73 18.04 -32.15
N ILE A 618 13.79 16.70 -32.11
CA ILE A 618 14.88 15.91 -32.71
C ILE A 618 14.41 15.29 -34.03
N LEU A 619 13.31 14.53 -33.99
CA LEU A 619 12.80 13.79 -35.16
C LEU A 619 12.56 14.69 -36.39
N PRO A 620 12.01 15.92 -36.28
CA PRO A 620 11.83 16.81 -37.43
C PRO A 620 13.13 17.34 -38.04
N LYS A 621 14.27 17.20 -37.36
CA LYS A 621 15.59 17.63 -37.85
C LYS A 621 16.38 16.49 -38.49
N LEU A 622 15.93 15.25 -38.33
CA LEU A 622 16.55 14.08 -38.93
C LEU A 622 16.05 13.89 -40.37
N PRO A 623 16.82 13.21 -41.24
CA PRO A 623 16.38 12.88 -42.61
C PRO A 623 15.14 11.96 -42.68
N PHE A 624 14.58 11.59 -41.52
CA PHE A 624 13.41 10.73 -41.33
C PHE A 624 12.08 11.49 -41.22
N THR A 625 12.04 12.77 -41.61
CA THR A 625 10.85 13.64 -41.53
C THR A 625 9.64 13.12 -42.32
N GLY A 626 9.84 12.24 -43.30
CA GLY A 626 8.80 11.56 -44.08
C GLY A 626 8.47 10.13 -43.64
N THR A 627 8.82 9.71 -42.42
CA THR A 627 8.66 8.30 -42.00
C THR A 627 7.21 7.79 -42.10
N PRO A 628 7.01 6.62 -42.75
CA PRO A 628 5.67 6.08 -42.93
C PRO A 628 5.02 5.75 -41.58
N ARG A 629 3.68 5.84 -41.54
CA ARG A 629 2.91 5.68 -40.29
C ARG A 629 3.19 4.35 -39.58
N TRP A 630 3.33 3.26 -40.33
CA TRP A 630 3.58 1.94 -39.75
C TRP A 630 4.92 1.93 -38.99
N LEU A 631 5.97 2.54 -39.53
CA LEU A 631 7.28 2.57 -38.91
C LEU A 631 7.27 3.40 -37.62
N ARG A 632 6.59 4.56 -37.63
CA ARG A 632 6.40 5.37 -36.41
C ARG A 632 5.62 4.62 -35.33
N ARG A 633 4.56 3.91 -35.72
CA ARG A 633 3.76 3.09 -34.80
C ARG A 633 4.56 1.93 -34.21
N THR A 634 5.33 1.22 -35.03
CA THR A 634 6.21 0.15 -34.58
C THR A 634 7.28 0.68 -33.64
N ALA A 635 7.92 1.81 -33.97
CA ALA A 635 8.92 2.43 -33.10
C ALA A 635 8.32 2.85 -31.75
N ASN A 636 7.13 3.46 -31.73
CA ASN A 636 6.42 3.77 -30.48
C ASN A 636 6.14 2.53 -29.66
N PHE A 637 5.63 1.45 -30.28
CA PHE A 637 5.34 0.21 -29.58
C PHE A 637 6.59 -0.44 -29.00
N VAL A 638 7.67 -0.55 -29.79
CA VAL A 638 8.95 -1.09 -29.34
C VAL A 638 9.51 -0.25 -28.20
N PHE A 639 9.49 1.08 -28.32
CA PHE A 639 9.93 1.98 -27.26
C PHE A 639 9.13 1.77 -25.97
N VAL A 640 7.79 1.77 -26.05
CA VAL A 640 6.91 1.55 -24.89
C VAL A 640 7.19 0.19 -24.26
N PHE A 641 7.24 -0.88 -25.07
CA PHE A 641 7.49 -2.23 -24.59
C PHE A 641 8.86 -2.32 -23.91
N CYS A 642 9.95 -1.96 -24.60
CA CYS A 642 11.30 -2.00 -24.04
C CYS A 642 11.42 -1.14 -22.77
N TRP A 643 10.86 0.07 -22.78
CA TRP A 643 10.89 0.96 -21.61
C TRP A 643 10.19 0.34 -20.39
N LEU A 644 8.98 -0.20 -20.58
CA LEU A 644 8.22 -0.84 -19.51
C LEU A 644 8.88 -2.15 -19.05
N MET A 645 9.54 -2.90 -19.93
CA MET A 645 10.27 -4.11 -19.54
C MET A 645 11.58 -3.79 -18.81
N VAL A 646 12.27 -2.70 -19.14
CA VAL A 646 13.48 -2.26 -18.43
C VAL A 646 13.11 -1.67 -17.06
N SER A 647 12.18 -0.72 -17.04
CA SER A 647 11.78 -0.06 -15.78
C SER A 647 10.92 -0.95 -14.88
N GLY A 648 10.13 -1.88 -15.45
CA GLY A 648 9.18 -2.71 -14.72
C GLY A 648 9.80 -3.65 -13.69
N GLY A 649 11.09 -4.00 -13.81
CA GLY A 649 11.79 -4.77 -12.78
C GLY A 649 11.77 -4.08 -11.41
N LEU A 650 11.89 -2.75 -11.39
CA LEU A 650 11.90 -1.96 -10.15
C LEU A 650 10.65 -2.15 -9.29
N VAL A 651 9.48 -2.32 -9.93
CA VAL A 651 8.19 -2.52 -9.23
C VAL A 651 7.85 -4.00 -9.06
N ALA A 652 8.17 -4.84 -10.06
CA ALA A 652 7.87 -6.27 -10.02
C ALA A 652 8.67 -6.99 -8.93
N ASP A 653 9.97 -6.69 -8.82
CA ASP A 653 10.86 -7.28 -7.83
C ASP A 653 10.44 -6.86 -6.41
N ASP A 654 9.96 -5.63 -6.25
CA ASP A 654 9.44 -5.12 -4.98
C ASP A 654 8.17 -5.87 -4.55
N PHE A 655 7.23 -6.06 -5.48
CA PHE A 655 6.01 -6.82 -5.22
C PHE A 655 6.30 -8.28 -4.85
N ALA A 656 7.26 -8.89 -5.55
CA ALA A 656 7.72 -10.24 -5.26
C ALA A 656 8.37 -10.35 -3.87
N ARG A 657 9.33 -9.48 -3.57
CA ARG A 657 10.05 -9.45 -2.29
C ARG A 657 9.14 -9.13 -1.10
N GLY A 658 8.19 -8.22 -1.29
CA GLY A 658 7.19 -7.89 -0.28
C GLY A 658 6.12 -8.97 -0.06
N GLY A 659 6.11 -10.02 -0.90
CA GLY A 659 5.15 -11.12 -0.84
C GLY A 659 3.73 -10.71 -1.25
N LEU A 660 3.58 -9.69 -2.12
CA LEU A 660 2.28 -9.27 -2.66
C LEU A 660 1.54 -10.44 -3.31
N TRP A 661 2.28 -11.29 -4.02
CA TRP A 661 1.74 -12.47 -4.70
C TRP A 661 1.42 -13.63 -3.76
N LEU A 662 1.61 -13.49 -2.44
CA LEU A 662 1.14 -14.47 -1.45
C LEU A 662 -0.35 -14.31 -1.09
N MET A 663 -0.98 -13.22 -1.54
CA MET A 663 -2.42 -13.02 -1.38
C MET A 663 -3.21 -13.93 -2.30
N GLU A 664 -4.29 -14.53 -1.78
CA GLU A 664 -5.25 -15.28 -2.60
C GLU A 664 -6.26 -14.34 -3.27
N PRO A 665 -6.25 -14.22 -4.62
CA PRO A 665 -7.06 -13.22 -5.31
C PRO A 665 -8.54 -13.60 -5.42
N VAL A 666 -8.87 -14.90 -5.32
CA VAL A 666 -10.21 -15.45 -5.51
C VAL A 666 -10.59 -16.38 -4.34
N PRO A 667 -11.87 -16.47 -3.98
CA PRO A 667 -12.33 -17.34 -2.88
C PRO A 667 -12.29 -18.82 -3.24
N ILE A 668 -12.58 -19.16 -4.50
CA ILE A 668 -12.69 -20.54 -4.98
C ILE A 668 -11.80 -20.71 -6.22
N SER A 669 -10.99 -21.76 -6.26
CA SER A 669 -10.10 -22.07 -7.38
C SER A 669 -10.60 -23.30 -8.13
N PRO A 670 -11.24 -23.13 -9.31
CA PRO A 670 -11.56 -24.24 -10.21
C PRO A 670 -10.35 -25.11 -10.56
N LEU A 671 -9.17 -24.51 -10.78
CA LEU A 671 -7.97 -25.29 -11.12
C LEU A 671 -7.50 -26.18 -9.98
N ARG A 672 -7.54 -25.70 -8.73
CA ARG A 672 -7.25 -26.56 -7.57
C ARG A 672 -8.27 -27.67 -7.42
N ALA A 673 -9.56 -27.41 -7.71
CA ALA A 673 -10.59 -28.45 -7.72
C ALA A 673 -10.33 -29.55 -8.76
N LEU A 674 -9.74 -29.18 -9.91
CA LEU A 674 -9.32 -30.11 -10.96
C LEU A 674 -7.99 -30.82 -10.67
N GLY A 675 -7.36 -30.56 -9.53
CA GLY A 675 -6.11 -31.21 -9.12
C GLY A 675 -4.82 -30.54 -9.64
N PHE A 676 -4.90 -29.37 -10.25
CA PHE A 676 -3.71 -28.59 -10.67
C PHE A 676 -3.07 -27.81 -9.50
N GLY A 677 -3.65 -27.88 -8.30
CA GLY A 677 -3.10 -27.26 -7.10
C GLY A 677 -1.87 -27.99 -6.56
N LEU A 678 -1.06 -27.29 -5.76
CA LEU A 678 0.01 -27.95 -4.99
C LEU A 678 -0.58 -28.89 -3.93
N GLN A 679 0.15 -29.94 -3.57
CA GLN A 679 -0.30 -30.97 -2.64
C GLN A 679 -0.75 -30.34 -1.29
N GLY A 680 -1.92 -30.78 -0.79
CA GLY A 680 -2.52 -30.25 0.44
C GLY A 680 -3.34 -28.96 0.29
N GLN A 681 -3.52 -28.45 -0.94
CA GLN A 681 -4.38 -27.30 -1.20
C GLN A 681 -5.81 -27.72 -1.57
N GLY A 682 -6.79 -27.09 -0.93
CA GLY A 682 -8.20 -27.21 -1.31
C GLY A 682 -8.61 -26.18 -2.36
N TRP A 683 -9.72 -26.45 -3.03
CA TRP A 683 -10.41 -25.50 -3.92
C TRP A 683 -10.92 -24.24 -3.22
N TRP A 684 -11.25 -24.30 -1.93
CA TRP A 684 -11.56 -23.13 -1.11
C TRP A 684 -10.26 -22.45 -0.68
N CYS A 685 -10.04 -21.22 -1.14
CA CYS A 685 -8.77 -20.51 -0.98
C CYS A 685 -8.75 -19.65 0.29
N TRP A 686 -9.88 -19.07 0.68
CA TRP A 686 -10.00 -18.21 1.87
C TRP A 686 -10.36 -19.02 3.12
N ASN A 687 -9.47 -19.92 3.53
CA ASN A 687 -9.70 -20.80 4.70
C ASN A 687 -9.51 -20.09 6.04
N GLU A 688 -8.73 -19.00 6.06
CA GLU A 688 -8.41 -18.28 7.28
C GLU A 688 -9.40 -17.11 7.46
N PRO A 689 -9.75 -16.76 8.71
CA PRO A 689 -10.60 -15.61 8.96
C PRO A 689 -9.92 -14.33 8.46
N TRP A 690 -10.71 -13.36 8.01
CA TRP A 690 -10.18 -12.04 7.64
C TRP A 690 -10.09 -11.09 8.83
N PHE A 691 -10.81 -11.43 9.89
CA PHE A 691 -10.96 -10.62 11.08
C PHE A 691 -10.77 -11.48 12.32
N ARG A 692 -10.05 -10.95 13.31
CA ARG A 692 -9.84 -11.61 14.60
C ARG A 692 -9.97 -10.57 15.70
N TYR A 693 -10.53 -10.94 16.84
CA TYR A 693 -10.48 -10.05 18.01
C TYR A 693 -9.04 -9.98 18.54
N TRP A 694 -8.58 -8.78 18.86
CA TRP A 694 -7.28 -8.52 19.48
C TRP A 694 -7.46 -7.55 20.64
N SER A 695 -6.68 -7.73 21.70
CA SER A 695 -6.62 -6.83 22.84
C SER A 695 -5.21 -6.80 23.41
N ASP A 696 -4.67 -5.61 23.63
CA ASP A 696 -3.45 -5.38 24.40
C ASP A 696 -3.75 -4.99 25.87
N GLY A 697 -4.99 -5.18 26.33
CA GLY A 697 -5.46 -4.76 27.65
C GLY A 697 -5.87 -3.30 27.76
N THR A 698 -5.68 -2.48 26.71
CA THR A 698 -6.13 -1.08 26.68
C THR A 698 -7.40 -0.91 25.83
N TYR A 699 -8.19 0.13 26.12
CA TYR A 699 -9.40 0.42 25.35
C TYR A 699 -9.10 0.67 23.86
N TRP A 700 -8.07 1.46 23.57
CA TRP A 700 -7.70 1.85 22.20
C TRP A 700 -6.87 0.78 21.45
N GLY A 701 -6.23 -0.13 22.18
CA GLY A 701 -5.52 -1.27 21.63
C GLY A 701 -6.34 -2.56 21.57
N SER A 702 -7.66 -2.45 21.72
CA SER A 702 -8.59 -3.57 21.63
C SER A 702 -9.62 -3.37 20.50
N GLY A 703 -10.01 -4.46 19.83
CA GLY A 703 -11.04 -4.42 18.80
C GLY A 703 -10.96 -5.56 17.77
N ILE A 704 -11.76 -5.43 16.71
CA ILE A 704 -11.74 -6.36 15.59
C ILE A 704 -10.57 -6.00 14.67
N ARG A 705 -9.49 -6.78 14.76
CA ARG A 705 -8.29 -6.66 13.93
C ARG A 705 -8.58 -7.16 12.51
N VAL A 706 -8.09 -6.42 11.54
CA VAL A 706 -7.92 -6.84 10.15
C VAL A 706 -6.58 -7.58 10.08
N LEU A 707 -6.61 -8.85 9.68
CA LEU A 707 -5.43 -9.72 9.76
C LEU A 707 -4.31 -9.32 8.82
#